data_AF-A0A7Y5BXZ6-F1
#
_entry.id   AF-A0A7Y5BXZ6-F1
#
_cell.length_a   1.000
_cell.length_b   1.000
_cell.length_c   1.000
_cell.angle_alpha   90.00
_cell.angle_beta   90.00
_cell.angle_gamma   90.00
#
_symmetry.space_group_name_H-M   'P 1'
#
loop_
_entity.id
_entity.type
_entity.pdbx_description
1 polymer ?
#
loop_
_entity_poly.entity_id
_entity_poly.type
_entity_poly.pdbx_seq_one_letter_code
_entity_poly.pdbx_strand_id
1 'polypeptide(L)'
;MNPNETQKAIESGNTALGIELGSTRIKAVLIGPDHAPLASGSHEWENRYENGVWTYSLEEVWIGLQDSFRNLSAEVSEKYHTPLKTIGAIGFSAMMHGYMAFDKNGHQLVPFRTWRNTMTGQAAEQLTDLFQFNIPQRWSIAHLYQAILNQEPHIPQISHLTTLAGYVHWKLTGQKVLGVGEASGVFPIDSTTNDYDAGMIAQFNARINAENLPWELQDLLPKVLVAGDAAGTLTEEGAKLLDPSGMLKAGIPLCPPEGDAGTGMVATNSVAERTGNVSAGTSVFAMIVLEKACSKLYPEIDMVTTPTGKPVAMVHSNNCTTDLNAWVGLFHEFTAGATGTVIRDLIGVSGGLFAVIGTGATARLWYSDGTAKLFVTGDVGIDGVHAYSSTQVYYAGSTATPPTGFELRYTNTTGADRLVKDINPQLPGSSQAYGLLTVGTRAFFWADDGLTGHEPWVTDGTSVSTWRLRDIRPGSATSMTTSYAFTALGSRVLFRADDGTTGAELWISDGSSAGTIRVRDINPGSGASAPYRFATLGTVATFSATDGVNGYELWRTDGTPAGTWLVKDIWPGPRSAFTAPLRTYGKYLFFAAQDAEHGTELWISDGTESGTYMLQDINPGPAGSNAGLATNLAPETNLANGKMFFPAYHPEYGVEPWVLELEAVDAGTPHLPEPDFSLRLRPNPASGHTVIEMQVLETEDFLFRLCHLDGRVLNSWNTTVHAGVQSVSLSLDKVPAGLYFVQVVHPQGRAKSAKLIIERP
;
A
#
# COMPACT_ATOMS: atom_id res chain seq x y z
N MET A 1 -23.46 -21.43 10.63
CA MET A 1 -24.56 -21.39 11.63
C MET A 1 -25.68 -20.45 11.21
N ASN A 2 -26.90 -20.57 11.76
CA ASN A 2 -27.94 -19.55 11.54
C ASN A 2 -27.71 -18.30 12.41
N PRO A 3 -28.29 -17.12 12.08
CA PRO A 3 -28.02 -15.88 12.81
C PRO A 3 -28.28 -15.94 14.33
N ASN A 4 -29.32 -16.67 14.77
CA ASN A 4 -29.65 -16.82 16.19
C ASN A 4 -28.62 -17.69 16.95
N GLU A 5 -28.06 -18.71 16.30
CA GLU A 5 -26.98 -19.51 16.85
C GLU A 5 -25.69 -18.69 16.95
N THR A 6 -25.37 -17.90 15.94
CA THR A 6 -24.22 -17.00 15.94
C THR A 6 -24.31 -15.95 17.04
N GLN A 7 -25.47 -15.31 17.21
CA GLN A 7 -25.70 -14.35 18.29
C GLN A 7 -25.48 -14.99 19.66
N LYS A 8 -26.04 -16.20 19.90
CA LYS A 8 -25.82 -16.94 21.15
C LYS A 8 -24.35 -17.31 21.37
N ALA A 9 -23.64 -17.67 20.30
CA ALA A 9 -22.20 -17.96 20.38
C ALA A 9 -21.41 -16.71 20.82
N ILE A 10 -21.73 -15.54 20.26
CA ILE A 10 -21.12 -14.27 20.65
C ILE A 10 -21.44 -13.93 22.12
N GLU A 11 -22.70 -14.02 22.54
CA GLU A 11 -23.14 -13.67 23.91
C GLU A 11 -22.56 -14.60 24.98
N SER A 12 -22.35 -15.87 24.65
CA SER A 12 -21.76 -16.87 25.55
C SER A 12 -20.23 -16.89 25.52
N GLY A 13 -19.59 -16.11 24.63
CA GLY A 13 -18.16 -16.16 24.42
C GLY A 13 -17.68 -17.46 23.76
N ASN A 14 -18.54 -18.20 23.06
CA ASN A 14 -18.13 -19.35 22.26
C ASN A 14 -17.57 -18.89 20.90
N THR A 15 -16.55 -18.04 20.93
CA THR A 15 -15.90 -17.41 19.78
C THR A 15 -14.40 -17.30 20.02
N ALA A 16 -13.61 -17.12 18.97
CA ALA A 16 -12.18 -16.84 19.10
C ALA A 16 -11.82 -15.59 18.29
N LEU A 17 -10.94 -14.76 18.85
CA LEU A 17 -10.43 -13.54 18.23
C LEU A 17 -8.96 -13.72 17.89
N GLY A 18 -8.62 -13.58 16.61
CA GLY A 18 -7.24 -13.42 16.16
C GLY A 18 -6.97 -11.97 15.79
N ILE A 19 -5.85 -11.41 16.27
CA ILE A 19 -5.38 -10.08 15.83
C ILE A 19 -3.96 -10.22 15.29
N GLU A 20 -3.78 -9.83 14.04
CA GLU A 20 -2.49 -9.85 13.34
C GLU A 20 -1.96 -8.43 13.17
N LEU A 21 -0.75 -8.15 13.66
CA LEU A 21 -0.01 -6.91 13.43
C LEU A 21 0.95 -7.10 12.25
N GLY A 22 0.42 -7.00 11.03
CA GLY A 22 1.19 -7.10 9.78
C GLY A 22 1.96 -5.82 9.46
N SER A 23 2.83 -5.87 8.44
CA SER A 23 3.74 -4.76 8.11
C SER A 23 3.11 -3.54 7.45
N THR A 24 1.85 -3.60 7.04
CA THR A 24 1.12 -2.46 6.46
C THR A 24 -0.31 -2.35 7.00
N ARG A 25 -0.77 -3.36 7.75
CA ARG A 25 -2.12 -3.42 8.29
C ARG A 25 -2.16 -4.22 9.58
N ILE A 26 -2.91 -3.73 10.56
CA ILE A 26 -3.37 -4.52 11.70
C ILE A 26 -4.77 -5.03 11.38
N LYS A 27 -5.01 -6.33 11.57
CA LYS A 27 -6.28 -6.98 11.24
C LYS A 27 -6.78 -7.84 12.39
N ALA A 28 -7.99 -7.57 12.84
CA ALA A 28 -8.72 -8.36 13.82
C ALA A 28 -9.80 -9.19 13.11
N VAL A 29 -9.95 -10.47 13.49
CA VAL A 29 -10.98 -11.37 12.96
C VAL A 29 -11.59 -12.18 14.09
N LEU A 30 -12.91 -12.11 14.22
CA LEU A 30 -13.69 -12.93 15.15
C LEU A 30 -14.23 -14.14 14.38
N ILE A 31 -13.98 -15.34 14.88
CA ILE A 31 -14.50 -16.59 14.31
C ILE A 31 -15.49 -17.26 15.26
N GLY A 32 -16.46 -17.96 14.66
CA GLY A 32 -17.42 -18.79 15.38
C GLY A 32 -16.86 -20.17 15.72
N PRO A 33 -17.65 -21.01 16.43
CA PRO A 33 -17.27 -22.39 16.76
C PRO A 33 -17.16 -23.32 15.54
N ASP A 34 -17.70 -22.91 14.37
CA ASP A 34 -17.49 -23.58 13.09
C ASP A 34 -16.25 -23.07 12.34
N HIS A 35 -15.43 -22.23 13.00
CA HIS A 35 -14.26 -21.54 12.46
C HIS A 35 -14.56 -20.56 11.31
N ALA A 36 -15.84 -20.27 11.03
CA ALA A 36 -16.21 -19.29 10.03
C ALA A 36 -15.97 -17.85 10.57
N PRO A 37 -15.43 -16.93 9.74
CA PRO A 37 -15.35 -15.52 10.10
C PRO A 37 -16.73 -14.92 10.34
N LEU A 38 -16.92 -14.29 11.48
CA LEU A 38 -18.18 -13.64 11.88
C LEU A 38 -18.16 -12.14 11.61
N ALA A 39 -17.03 -11.49 11.94
CA ALA A 39 -16.76 -10.06 11.81
C ALA A 39 -15.24 -9.82 11.73
N SER A 40 -14.86 -8.66 11.22
CA SER A 40 -13.46 -8.23 11.10
C SER A 40 -13.32 -6.73 11.33
N GLY A 41 -12.11 -6.32 11.68
CA GLY A 41 -11.75 -4.91 11.75
C GLY A 41 -10.30 -4.74 11.36
N SER A 42 -9.95 -3.57 10.85
CA SER A 42 -8.59 -3.30 10.41
C SER A 42 -8.20 -1.84 10.61
N HIS A 43 -6.89 -1.62 10.63
CA HIS A 43 -6.25 -0.32 10.63
C HIS A 43 -5.01 -0.39 9.73
N GLU A 44 -4.92 0.51 8.74
CA GLU A 44 -3.74 0.65 7.90
C GLU A 44 -2.69 1.48 8.63
N TRP A 45 -1.43 1.10 8.52
CA TRP A 45 -0.30 1.76 9.18
C TRP A 45 0.98 1.50 8.40
N GLU A 46 2.00 2.33 8.61
CA GLU A 46 3.29 2.20 7.91
C GLU A 46 4.45 2.51 8.85
N ASN A 47 5.56 1.83 8.66
CA ASN A 47 6.75 2.07 9.47
C ASN A 47 7.41 3.39 9.07
N ARG A 48 8.11 4.02 10.01
CA ARG A 48 8.94 5.19 9.73
C ARG A 48 10.41 4.84 9.80
N TYR A 49 11.22 5.54 9.00
CA TYR A 49 12.66 5.48 9.11
C TYR A 49 13.15 6.65 9.97
N GLU A 50 13.51 6.35 11.21
CA GLU A 50 13.91 7.33 12.22
C GLU A 50 15.32 7.03 12.72
N ASN A 51 16.23 8.00 12.61
CA ASN A 51 17.60 7.89 13.12
C ASN A 51 18.33 6.61 12.66
N GLY A 52 18.12 6.19 11.42
CA GLY A 52 18.74 4.99 10.86
C GLY A 52 17.99 3.68 11.16
N VAL A 53 16.80 3.74 11.75
CA VAL A 53 16.01 2.57 12.16
C VAL A 53 14.61 2.62 11.58
N TRP A 54 14.20 1.54 10.92
CA TRP A 54 12.80 1.30 10.56
C TRP A 54 12.01 0.87 11.79
N THR A 55 11.06 1.69 12.24
CA THR A 55 10.33 1.53 13.51
C THR A 55 8.83 1.79 13.38
N TYR A 56 8.07 1.25 14.33
CA TYR A 56 6.73 1.71 14.69
C TYR A 56 6.79 2.29 16.10
N SER A 57 6.10 3.40 16.35
CA SER A 57 5.97 3.88 17.74
C SER A 57 5.01 2.98 18.52
N LEU A 58 5.20 2.89 19.84
CA LEU A 58 4.26 2.14 20.69
C LEU A 58 2.86 2.76 20.69
N GLU A 59 2.77 4.08 20.51
CA GLU A 59 1.49 4.78 20.41
C GLU A 59 0.68 4.29 19.20
N GLU A 60 1.31 4.20 18.02
CA GLU A 60 0.66 3.69 16.81
C GLU A 60 0.23 2.24 16.91
N VAL A 61 1.03 1.40 17.58
CA VAL A 61 0.66 0.00 17.87
C VAL A 61 -0.67 -0.02 18.63
N TRP A 62 -0.83 0.80 19.67
CA TRP A 62 -2.06 0.83 20.46
C TRP A 62 -3.23 1.46 19.71
N ILE A 63 -3.02 2.55 18.98
CA ILE A 63 -4.05 3.16 18.13
C ILE A 63 -4.58 2.13 17.14
N GLY A 64 -3.69 1.44 16.41
CA GLY A 64 -4.11 0.48 15.39
C GLY A 64 -4.78 -0.77 15.96
N LEU A 65 -4.36 -1.25 17.12
CA LEU A 65 -5.05 -2.33 17.85
C LEU A 65 -6.46 -1.93 18.28
N GLN A 66 -6.59 -0.76 18.91
CA GLN A 66 -7.87 -0.24 19.38
C GLN A 66 -8.84 0.04 18.22
N ASP A 67 -8.34 0.61 17.12
CA ASP A 67 -9.12 0.85 15.92
C ASP A 67 -9.61 -0.46 15.29
N SER A 68 -8.72 -1.45 15.15
CA SER A 68 -9.06 -2.75 14.60
C SER A 68 -10.12 -3.46 15.46
N PHE A 69 -9.95 -3.45 16.79
CA PHE A 69 -10.93 -4.04 17.71
C PHE A 69 -12.26 -3.28 17.70
N ARG A 70 -12.24 -1.94 17.70
CA ARG A 70 -13.44 -1.10 17.65
C ARG A 70 -14.25 -1.34 16.38
N ASN A 71 -13.58 -1.40 15.22
CA ASN A 71 -14.22 -1.68 13.94
C ASN A 71 -14.88 -3.06 13.93
N LEU A 72 -14.19 -4.08 14.45
CA LEU A 72 -14.75 -5.43 14.60
C LEU A 72 -15.95 -5.46 15.54
N SER A 73 -15.86 -4.81 16.70
CA SER A 73 -16.94 -4.74 17.70
C SER A 73 -18.18 -4.00 17.17
N ALA A 74 -17.97 -2.96 16.36
CA ALA A 74 -19.03 -2.25 15.66
C ALA A 74 -19.73 -3.16 14.63
N GLU A 75 -18.98 -3.90 13.80
CA GLU A 75 -19.56 -4.85 12.83
C GLU A 75 -20.36 -5.95 13.55
N VAL A 76 -19.85 -6.48 14.67
CA VAL A 76 -20.59 -7.45 15.50
C VAL A 76 -21.93 -6.89 15.97
N SER A 77 -21.93 -5.66 16.49
CA SER A 77 -23.13 -5.00 16.98
C SER A 77 -24.13 -4.70 15.86
N GLU A 78 -23.64 -4.30 14.68
CA GLU A 78 -24.47 -4.01 13.51
C GLU A 78 -25.13 -5.29 12.95
N LYS A 79 -24.33 -6.35 12.77
CA LYS A 79 -24.75 -7.57 12.07
C LYS A 79 -25.56 -8.52 12.94
N TYR A 80 -25.26 -8.58 14.24
CA TYR A 80 -25.87 -9.56 15.16
C TYR A 80 -26.66 -8.90 16.30
N HIS A 81 -26.79 -7.57 16.29
CA HIS A 81 -27.57 -6.79 17.25
C HIS A 81 -27.23 -7.09 18.73
N THR A 82 -25.99 -7.47 18.99
CA THR A 82 -25.48 -7.79 20.33
C THR A 82 -24.07 -7.21 20.51
N PRO A 83 -23.76 -6.59 21.67
CA PRO A 83 -22.43 -6.04 21.92
C PRO A 83 -21.41 -7.15 22.22
N LEU A 84 -20.17 -6.99 21.73
CA LEU A 84 -19.08 -7.92 22.03
C LEU A 84 -18.51 -7.68 23.43
N LYS A 85 -19.06 -8.39 24.42
CA LYS A 85 -18.68 -8.24 25.85
C LYS A 85 -17.67 -9.28 26.34
N THR A 86 -17.57 -10.41 25.66
CA THR A 86 -16.68 -11.50 26.02
C THR A 86 -16.35 -12.33 24.79
N ILE A 87 -15.24 -13.05 24.85
CA ILE A 87 -14.69 -13.89 23.78
C ILE A 87 -14.14 -15.15 24.47
N GLY A 88 -14.15 -16.27 23.78
CA GLY A 88 -13.72 -17.55 24.35
C GLY A 88 -12.21 -17.67 24.45
N ALA A 89 -11.48 -17.15 23.46
CA ALA A 89 -10.02 -17.03 23.48
C ALA A 89 -9.55 -15.88 22.57
N ILE A 90 -8.41 -15.29 22.92
CA ILE A 90 -7.74 -14.28 22.09
C ILE A 90 -6.34 -14.78 21.71
N GLY A 91 -5.95 -14.59 20.46
CA GLY A 91 -4.61 -14.87 19.95
C GLY A 91 -4.04 -13.66 19.19
N PHE A 92 -2.73 -13.47 19.31
CA PHE A 92 -2.00 -12.42 18.61
C PHE A 92 -0.96 -13.04 17.69
N SER A 93 -0.87 -12.50 16.47
CA SER A 93 0.30 -12.65 15.61
C SER A 93 0.89 -11.30 15.26
N ALA A 94 2.18 -11.25 14.96
CA ALA A 94 2.80 -10.05 14.40
C ALA A 94 3.84 -10.42 13.35
N MET A 95 4.27 -9.42 12.58
CA MET A 95 5.45 -9.54 11.72
C MET A 95 6.63 -10.11 12.53
N MET A 96 7.20 -11.21 12.04
CA MET A 96 8.27 -11.88 12.76
C MET A 96 9.53 -11.01 12.93
N HIS A 97 10.25 -11.37 13.99
CA HIS A 97 11.50 -10.82 14.47
C HIS A 97 11.39 -9.46 15.16
N GLY A 98 12.52 -8.74 15.15
CA GLY A 98 12.66 -7.40 15.65
C GLY A 98 13.16 -7.33 17.08
N TYR A 99 13.54 -6.13 17.49
CA TYR A 99 14.28 -5.88 18.72
C TYR A 99 13.58 -4.79 19.52
N MET A 100 12.93 -5.19 20.61
CA MET A 100 12.35 -4.29 21.60
C MET A 100 13.02 -4.53 22.95
N ALA A 101 13.75 -3.52 23.44
CA ALA A 101 14.50 -3.59 24.70
C ALA A 101 13.85 -2.72 25.77
N PHE A 102 13.67 -3.29 26.96
CA PHE A 102 12.99 -2.64 28.07
C PHE A 102 13.83 -2.63 29.35
N ASP A 103 13.73 -1.53 30.08
CA ASP A 103 14.29 -1.42 31.44
C ASP A 103 13.45 -2.22 32.46
N LYS A 104 13.95 -2.29 33.70
CA LYS A 104 13.29 -3.01 34.81
C LYS A 104 11.89 -2.47 35.16
N ASN A 105 11.58 -1.24 34.75
CA ASN A 105 10.28 -0.59 34.97
C ASN A 105 9.34 -0.78 33.77
N GLY A 106 9.81 -1.41 32.69
CA GLY A 106 9.07 -1.63 31.46
C GLY A 106 9.01 -0.43 30.52
N HIS A 107 9.93 0.53 30.65
CA HIS A 107 10.13 1.59 29.68
C HIS A 107 10.96 1.09 28.49
N GLN A 108 10.54 1.46 27.28
CA GLN A 108 11.30 1.16 26.07
C GLN A 108 12.59 1.97 26.05
N LEU A 109 13.72 1.29 25.88
CA LEU A 109 15.05 1.90 25.93
C LEU A 109 15.52 2.46 24.59
N VAL A 110 15.09 1.85 23.48
CA VAL A 110 15.41 2.26 22.11
C VAL A 110 14.22 1.99 21.18
N PRO A 111 14.10 2.71 20.05
CA PRO A 111 13.07 2.45 19.04
C PRO A 111 13.02 0.98 18.62
N PHE A 112 11.81 0.51 18.30
CA PHE A 112 11.61 -0.86 17.85
C PHE A 112 12.32 -1.07 16.52
N ARG A 113 13.33 -1.95 16.50
CA ARG A 113 13.99 -2.31 15.23
C ARG A 113 13.17 -3.40 14.57
N THR A 114 12.43 -3.05 13.53
CA THR A 114 11.64 -3.99 12.71
C THR A 114 12.52 -4.92 11.86
N TRP A 115 11.90 -5.93 11.25
CA TRP A 115 12.54 -6.89 10.34
C TRP A 115 13.26 -6.27 9.13
N ARG A 116 12.93 -5.02 8.75
CA ARG A 116 13.58 -4.31 7.64
C ARG A 116 14.98 -3.80 7.97
N ASN A 117 15.40 -3.84 9.24
CA ASN A 117 16.70 -3.31 9.64
C ASN A 117 17.83 -4.32 9.35
N THR A 118 18.66 -4.01 8.35
CA THR A 118 19.82 -4.82 7.93
C THR A 118 21.15 -4.28 8.47
N MET A 119 21.12 -3.60 9.62
CA MET A 119 22.29 -2.92 10.20
C MET A 119 23.17 -3.82 11.09
N THR A 120 22.94 -5.14 11.05
CA THR A 120 23.51 -6.14 12.00
C THR A 120 24.40 -7.16 11.31
N GLY A 121 24.88 -6.89 10.09
CA GLY A 121 25.66 -7.84 9.28
C GLY A 121 26.87 -8.43 10.02
N GLN A 122 27.64 -7.60 10.73
CA GLN A 122 28.81 -8.05 11.50
C GLN A 122 28.42 -9.02 12.62
N ALA A 123 27.35 -8.69 13.36
CA ALA A 123 26.86 -9.54 14.43
C ALA A 123 26.29 -10.87 13.89
N ALA A 124 25.50 -10.81 12.82
CA ALA A 124 24.91 -11.97 12.17
C ALA A 124 25.98 -12.96 11.67
N GLU A 125 27.03 -12.46 11.02
CA GLU A 125 28.17 -13.27 10.54
C GLU A 125 28.88 -13.96 11.72
N GLN A 126 29.27 -13.20 12.75
CA GLN A 126 29.98 -13.74 13.90
C GLN A 126 29.15 -14.77 14.69
N LEU A 127 27.85 -14.54 14.83
CA LEU A 127 26.96 -15.49 15.53
C LEU A 127 26.69 -16.73 14.68
N THR A 128 26.59 -16.57 13.36
CA THR A 128 26.45 -17.72 12.45
C THR A 128 27.66 -18.64 12.54
N ASP A 129 28.86 -18.06 12.55
CA ASP A 129 30.11 -18.80 12.73
C ASP A 129 30.22 -19.43 14.12
N LEU A 130 29.81 -18.71 15.17
CA LEU A 130 29.85 -19.21 16.55
C LEU A 130 28.95 -20.43 16.73
N PHE A 131 27.69 -20.33 16.29
CA PHE A 131 26.68 -21.36 16.52
C PHE A 131 26.69 -22.47 15.47
N GLN A 132 27.39 -22.27 14.34
CA GLN A 132 27.26 -23.12 13.14
C GLN A 132 25.79 -23.27 12.71
N PHE A 133 25.04 -22.18 12.85
CA PHE A 133 23.60 -22.07 12.60
C PHE A 133 23.33 -20.71 11.97
N ASN A 134 22.57 -20.64 10.89
CA ASN A 134 22.36 -19.39 10.16
C ASN A 134 21.58 -18.39 11.04
N ILE A 135 22.16 -17.21 11.31
CA ILE A 135 21.54 -16.14 12.08
C ILE A 135 21.21 -14.98 11.13
N PRO A 136 19.93 -14.80 10.76
CA PRO A 136 19.51 -13.68 9.93
C PRO A 136 19.72 -12.34 10.62
N GLN A 137 20.08 -11.32 9.85
CA GLN A 137 20.31 -9.95 10.34
C GLN A 137 19.11 -9.37 11.11
N ARG A 138 17.90 -9.76 10.72
CA ARG A 138 16.65 -9.29 11.30
C ARG A 138 16.32 -9.89 12.67
N TRP A 139 17.02 -10.94 13.11
CA TRP A 139 16.75 -11.60 14.40
C TRP A 139 17.14 -10.74 15.59
N SER A 140 16.40 -10.88 16.69
CA SER A 140 16.63 -10.09 17.91
C SER A 140 18.05 -10.25 18.46
N ILE A 141 18.61 -11.47 18.41
CA ILE A 141 19.99 -11.72 18.87
C ILE A 141 21.05 -11.00 18.02
N ALA A 142 20.85 -10.89 16.71
CA ALA A 142 21.74 -10.14 15.84
C ALA A 142 21.71 -8.64 16.18
N HIS A 143 20.52 -8.09 16.47
CA HIS A 143 20.38 -6.72 16.94
C HIS A 143 20.99 -6.47 18.32
N LEU A 144 20.79 -7.39 19.27
CA LEU A 144 21.39 -7.30 20.60
C LEU A 144 22.91 -7.29 20.49
N TYR A 145 23.47 -8.26 19.75
CA TYR A 145 24.91 -8.39 19.64
C TYR A 145 25.54 -7.24 18.87
N GLN A 146 24.90 -6.75 17.81
CA GLN A 146 25.35 -5.54 17.13
C GLN A 146 25.35 -4.32 18.06
N ALA A 147 24.33 -4.18 18.91
CA ALA A 147 24.27 -3.10 19.89
C ALA A 147 25.38 -3.20 20.95
N ILE A 148 25.77 -4.41 21.35
CA ILE A 148 26.94 -4.66 22.20
C ILE A 148 28.23 -4.25 21.48
N LEU A 149 28.42 -4.69 20.23
CA LEU A 149 29.60 -4.34 19.41
C LEU A 149 29.72 -2.82 19.20
N ASN A 150 28.58 -2.14 19.05
CA ASN A 150 28.49 -0.69 18.90
C ASN A 150 28.61 0.06 20.24
N GLN A 151 28.69 -0.64 21.38
CA GLN A 151 28.71 -0.07 22.73
C GLN A 151 27.52 0.88 22.99
N GLU A 152 26.33 0.49 22.55
CA GLU A 152 25.15 1.34 22.68
C GLU A 152 24.77 1.53 24.17
N PRO A 153 24.38 2.76 24.58
CA PRO A 153 24.28 3.13 26.00
C PRO A 153 23.14 2.44 26.76
N HIS A 154 22.17 1.85 26.08
CA HIS A 154 21.06 1.14 26.70
C HIS A 154 21.42 -0.29 27.14
N ILE A 155 22.49 -0.88 26.60
CA ILE A 155 22.84 -2.31 26.82
C ILE A 155 22.87 -2.71 28.31
N PRO A 156 23.51 -1.95 29.22
CA PRO A 156 23.54 -2.32 30.64
C PRO A 156 22.19 -2.18 31.36
N GLN A 157 21.22 -1.49 30.75
CA GLN A 157 19.92 -1.18 31.35
C GLN A 157 18.84 -2.18 30.95
N ILE A 158 19.12 -3.05 29.98
CA ILE A 158 18.16 -4.03 29.49
C ILE A 158 17.85 -5.03 30.60
N SER A 159 16.56 -5.24 30.84
CA SER A 159 16.05 -6.28 31.74
C SER A 159 15.10 -7.25 31.04
N HIS A 160 14.64 -6.89 29.84
CA HIS A 160 13.76 -7.72 29.05
C HIS A 160 13.86 -7.37 27.57
N LEU A 161 13.96 -8.42 26.76
CA LEU A 161 13.86 -8.37 25.31
C LEU A 161 12.58 -9.09 24.88
N THR A 162 11.89 -8.55 23.88
CA THR A 162 10.74 -9.23 23.28
C THR A 162 10.52 -8.71 21.85
N THR A 163 9.55 -9.30 21.17
CA THR A 163 9.09 -8.89 19.85
C THR A 163 7.79 -8.10 19.95
N LEU A 164 7.25 -7.63 18.82
CA LEU A 164 5.99 -6.89 18.81
C LEU A 164 4.83 -7.73 19.35
N ALA A 165 4.73 -9.00 18.95
CA ALA A 165 3.68 -9.91 19.43
C ALA A 165 3.80 -10.13 20.95
N GLY A 166 5.02 -10.39 21.44
CA GLY A 166 5.29 -10.57 22.87
C GLY A 166 5.05 -9.30 23.70
N TYR A 167 5.35 -8.12 23.16
CA TYR A 167 5.06 -6.83 23.81
C TYR A 167 3.55 -6.63 24.02
N VAL A 168 2.77 -6.79 22.95
CA VAL A 168 1.30 -6.65 23.02
C VAL A 168 0.72 -7.64 24.02
N HIS A 169 1.13 -8.90 23.92
CA HIS A 169 0.70 -9.96 24.84
C HIS A 169 1.03 -9.63 26.30
N TRP A 170 2.25 -9.17 26.57
CA TRP A 170 2.68 -8.78 27.90
C TRP A 170 1.82 -7.65 28.47
N LYS A 171 1.52 -6.61 27.68
CA LYS A 171 0.70 -5.49 28.15
C LYS A 171 -0.77 -5.87 28.39
N LEU A 172 -1.27 -6.91 27.73
CA LEU A 172 -2.65 -7.39 27.90
C LEU A 172 -2.82 -8.43 29.03
N THR A 173 -1.76 -9.19 29.36
CA THR A 173 -1.84 -10.33 30.29
C THR A 173 -0.94 -10.22 31.52
N GLY A 174 0.03 -9.32 31.49
CA GLY A 174 1.14 -9.29 32.44
C GLY A 174 2.18 -10.40 32.24
N GLN A 175 2.00 -11.32 31.29
CA GLN A 175 2.91 -12.44 31.05
C GLN A 175 3.96 -12.10 29.98
N LYS A 176 5.24 -12.30 30.31
CA LYS A 176 6.37 -12.14 29.40
C LYS A 176 6.70 -13.46 28.71
N VAL A 177 5.89 -13.83 27.73
CA VAL A 177 5.96 -15.11 27.03
C VAL A 177 5.95 -14.94 25.51
N LEU A 178 6.46 -15.92 24.79
CA LEU A 178 6.36 -16.05 23.34
C LEU A 178 5.91 -17.46 22.96
N GLY A 179 5.16 -17.56 21.87
CA GLY A 179 5.00 -18.82 21.15
C GLY A 179 6.32 -19.24 20.52
N VAL A 180 6.58 -20.56 20.45
CA VAL A 180 7.85 -21.12 19.98
C VAL A 180 8.17 -20.73 18.52
N GLY A 181 7.14 -20.52 17.68
CA GLY A 181 7.31 -20.02 16.32
C GLY A 181 7.93 -18.62 16.32
N GLU A 182 7.35 -17.68 17.08
CA GLU A 182 7.90 -16.34 17.26
C GLU A 182 9.26 -16.33 17.96
N ALA A 183 9.44 -17.15 19.00
CA ALA A 183 10.69 -17.27 19.74
C ALA A 183 11.85 -17.73 18.83
N SER A 184 11.57 -18.55 17.82
CA SER A 184 12.57 -18.95 16.82
C SER A 184 13.07 -17.79 15.95
N GLY A 185 12.36 -16.66 15.91
CA GLY A 185 12.83 -15.41 15.31
C GLY A 185 13.66 -14.52 16.25
N VAL A 186 13.80 -14.89 17.53
CA VAL A 186 14.56 -14.18 18.57
C VAL A 186 15.94 -14.80 18.74
N PHE A 187 15.99 -16.12 18.91
CA PHE A 187 17.18 -16.93 19.17
C PHE A 187 16.93 -18.39 18.72
N PRO A 188 17.98 -19.18 18.37
CA PRO A 188 17.80 -20.59 17.99
C PRO A 188 17.02 -21.42 19.02
N ILE A 189 16.15 -22.31 18.51
CA ILE A 189 15.30 -23.20 19.30
C ILE A 189 15.80 -24.65 19.18
N ASP A 190 15.85 -25.34 20.31
CA ASP A 190 15.99 -26.79 20.37
C ASP A 190 14.59 -27.42 20.31
N SER A 191 14.21 -27.93 19.13
CA SER A 191 12.92 -28.59 18.89
C SER A 191 12.70 -29.88 19.71
N THR A 192 13.70 -30.39 20.45
CA THR A 192 13.50 -31.51 21.37
C THR A 192 12.97 -31.06 22.73
N THR A 193 13.32 -29.84 23.14
CA THR A 193 12.87 -29.22 24.40
C THR A 193 11.75 -28.20 24.18
N ASN A 194 11.59 -27.72 22.94
CA ASN A 194 10.70 -26.61 22.54
C ASN A 194 11.03 -25.30 23.27
N ASP A 195 12.31 -25.07 23.53
CA ASP A 195 12.83 -23.88 24.19
C ASP A 195 14.11 -23.41 23.50
N TYR A 196 14.67 -22.28 23.92
CA TYR A 196 15.94 -21.78 23.42
C TYR A 196 17.07 -22.79 23.59
N ASP A 197 17.95 -22.90 22.58
CA ASP A 197 19.08 -23.81 22.65
C ASP A 197 20.06 -23.38 23.76
N ALA A 198 20.06 -24.14 24.85
CA ALA A 198 20.87 -23.84 26.03
C ALA A 198 22.39 -23.88 25.75
N GLY A 199 22.82 -24.69 24.79
CA GLY A 199 24.21 -24.76 24.36
C GLY A 199 24.65 -23.48 23.65
N MET A 200 23.81 -22.97 22.74
CA MET A 200 24.06 -21.71 22.05
C MET A 200 23.95 -20.51 23.00
N ILE A 201 23.05 -20.53 24.00
CA ILE A 201 23.02 -19.51 25.06
C ILE A 201 24.36 -19.48 25.80
N ALA A 202 24.88 -20.63 26.22
CA ALA A 202 26.17 -20.71 26.91
C ALA A 202 27.32 -20.19 26.04
N GLN A 203 27.33 -20.50 24.74
CA GLN A 203 28.31 -19.97 23.79
C GLN A 203 28.22 -18.44 23.66
N PHE A 204 27.01 -17.89 23.58
CA PHE A 204 26.80 -16.44 23.52
C PHE A 204 27.30 -15.75 24.80
N ASN A 205 26.89 -16.24 25.98
CA ASN A 205 27.33 -15.68 27.27
C ASN A 205 28.87 -15.73 27.40
N ALA A 206 29.51 -16.82 26.98
CA ALA A 206 30.97 -16.91 26.94
C ALA A 206 31.60 -15.87 25.99
N ARG A 207 30.97 -15.61 24.83
CA ARG A 207 31.44 -14.64 23.84
C ARG A 207 31.42 -13.20 24.36
N ILE A 208 30.44 -12.84 25.19
CA ILE A 208 30.25 -11.49 25.75
C ILE A 208 30.80 -11.32 27.18
N ASN A 209 31.39 -12.35 27.77
CA ASN A 209 31.88 -12.33 29.16
C ASN A 209 32.88 -11.18 29.43
N ALA A 210 33.69 -10.80 28.44
CA ALA A 210 34.65 -9.70 28.56
C ALA A 210 33.98 -8.31 28.71
N GLU A 211 32.72 -8.17 28.32
CA GLU A 211 31.96 -6.92 28.39
C GLU A 211 31.40 -6.63 29.80
N ASN A 212 31.47 -7.62 30.71
CA ASN A 212 31.09 -7.51 32.13
C ASN A 212 29.68 -6.91 32.34
N LEU A 213 28.70 -7.41 31.57
CA LEU A 213 27.31 -6.96 31.59
C LEU A 213 26.56 -7.44 32.86
N PRO A 214 25.53 -6.71 33.33
CA PRO A 214 24.83 -7.01 34.59
C PRO A 214 23.75 -8.10 34.46
N TRP A 215 23.72 -8.81 33.33
CA TRP A 215 22.73 -9.82 32.99
C TRP A 215 23.40 -10.91 32.14
N GLU A 216 22.84 -12.11 32.17
CA GLU A 216 23.10 -13.16 31.18
C GLU A 216 21.94 -13.23 30.18
N LEU A 217 22.17 -13.79 28.99
CA LEU A 217 21.17 -13.74 27.91
C LEU A 217 19.80 -14.29 28.35
N GLN A 218 19.77 -15.40 29.08
CA GLN A 218 18.54 -16.03 29.54
C GLN A 218 17.73 -15.17 30.52
N ASP A 219 18.34 -14.18 31.18
CA ASP A 219 17.63 -13.26 32.07
C ASP A 219 16.76 -12.27 31.27
N LEU A 220 17.11 -12.04 30.00
CA LEU A 220 16.44 -11.08 29.13
C LEU A 220 15.29 -11.70 28.35
N LEU A 221 15.42 -12.97 27.98
CA LEU A 221 14.53 -13.63 27.02
C LEU A 221 13.14 -13.92 27.61
N PRO A 222 12.06 -13.83 26.81
CA PRO A 222 10.72 -14.27 27.22
C PRO A 222 10.68 -15.78 27.45
N LYS A 223 9.75 -16.25 28.29
CA LYS A 223 9.52 -17.70 28.41
C LYS A 223 8.86 -18.23 27.13
N VAL A 224 9.37 -19.34 26.59
CA VAL A 224 8.81 -20.01 25.42
C VAL A 224 7.63 -20.92 25.81
N LEU A 225 6.57 -20.90 25.01
CA LEU A 225 5.38 -21.74 25.13
C LEU A 225 5.03 -22.34 23.75
N VAL A 226 4.29 -23.45 23.75
CA VAL A 226 3.81 -24.07 22.51
C VAL A 226 2.29 -23.89 22.34
N ALA A 227 1.80 -24.00 21.11
CA ALA A 227 0.38 -23.95 20.82
C ALA A 227 -0.40 -24.97 21.67
N GLY A 228 -1.43 -24.47 22.38
CA GLY A 228 -2.22 -25.23 23.35
C GLY A 228 -1.88 -24.92 24.81
N ASP A 229 -0.72 -24.33 25.10
CA ASP A 229 -0.37 -23.88 26.45
C ASP A 229 -1.21 -22.66 26.87
N ALA A 230 -1.43 -22.52 28.18
CA ALA A 230 -2.03 -21.32 28.75
C ALA A 230 -1.01 -20.19 28.81
N ALA A 231 -1.25 -19.09 28.10
CA ALA A 231 -0.36 -17.93 28.06
C ALA A 231 -0.88 -16.74 28.90
N GLY A 232 -1.76 -17.00 29.85
CA GLY A 232 -2.38 -15.99 30.72
C GLY A 232 -3.81 -15.64 30.31
N THR A 233 -4.35 -14.62 30.97
CA THR A 233 -5.71 -14.12 30.74
C THR A 233 -5.68 -12.61 30.60
N LEU A 234 -6.59 -12.06 29.81
CA LEU A 234 -6.79 -10.62 29.65
C LEU A 234 -7.04 -9.99 31.02
N THR A 235 -6.15 -9.09 31.46
CA THR A 235 -6.31 -8.38 32.74
C THR A 235 -7.36 -7.28 32.64
N GLU A 236 -7.74 -6.67 33.77
CA GLU A 236 -8.64 -5.51 33.74
C GLU A 236 -8.01 -4.30 33.02
N GLU A 237 -6.72 -4.06 33.24
CA GLU A 237 -5.95 -3.04 32.52
C GLU A 237 -5.83 -3.39 31.04
N GLY A 238 -5.56 -4.66 30.72
CA GLY A 238 -5.45 -5.14 29.34
C GLY A 238 -6.77 -5.01 28.57
N ALA A 239 -7.90 -5.35 29.20
CA ALA A 239 -9.22 -5.19 28.60
C ALA A 239 -9.52 -3.72 28.28
N LYS A 240 -9.22 -2.79 29.21
CA LYS A 240 -9.38 -1.34 28.99
C LYS A 240 -8.40 -0.79 27.95
N LEU A 241 -7.20 -1.39 27.85
CA LEU A 241 -6.19 -0.99 26.88
C LEU A 241 -6.58 -1.39 25.45
N LEU A 242 -7.13 -2.60 25.28
CA LEU A 242 -7.62 -3.08 23.99
C LEU A 242 -8.97 -2.44 23.59
N ASP A 243 -9.87 -2.27 24.57
CA ASP A 243 -11.18 -1.65 24.39
C ASP A 243 -11.39 -0.48 25.38
N PRO A 244 -11.03 0.75 24.96
CA PRO A 244 -11.22 1.94 25.79
C PRO A 244 -12.68 2.23 26.17
N SER A 245 -13.67 1.63 25.48
CA SER A 245 -15.08 1.78 25.83
C SER A 245 -15.45 1.05 27.14
N GLY A 246 -14.63 0.08 27.55
CA GLY A 246 -14.88 -0.75 28.73
C GLY A 246 -15.99 -1.80 28.55
N MET A 247 -16.38 -2.10 27.31
CA MET A 247 -17.42 -3.10 27.02
C MET A 247 -16.87 -4.52 27.15
N LEU A 248 -15.64 -4.76 26.71
CA LEU A 248 -14.95 -6.04 26.79
C LEU A 248 -14.56 -6.36 28.24
N LYS A 249 -14.94 -7.56 28.71
CA LYS A 249 -14.61 -8.03 30.05
C LYS A 249 -13.23 -8.69 30.09
N ALA A 250 -12.55 -8.52 31.23
CA ALA A 250 -11.34 -9.26 31.58
C ALA A 250 -11.62 -10.76 31.81
N GLY A 251 -10.54 -11.53 31.99
CA GLY A 251 -10.59 -12.97 32.29
C GLY A 251 -10.63 -13.89 31.06
N ILE A 252 -10.58 -13.32 29.86
CA ILE A 252 -10.53 -14.08 28.60
C ILE A 252 -9.15 -14.76 28.48
N PRO A 253 -9.05 -16.07 28.23
CA PRO A 253 -7.75 -16.73 28.07
C PRO A 253 -7.06 -16.32 26.77
N LEU A 254 -5.73 -16.20 26.83
CA LEU A 254 -4.90 -15.97 25.65
C LEU A 254 -4.03 -17.20 25.35
N CYS A 255 -3.89 -17.52 24.07
CA CYS A 255 -2.87 -18.45 23.60
C CYS A 255 -1.50 -17.75 23.48
N PRO A 256 -0.39 -18.51 23.37
CA PRO A 256 0.92 -17.92 23.15
C PRO A 256 0.92 -17.00 21.92
N PRO A 257 1.57 -15.83 21.98
CA PRO A 257 1.66 -14.92 20.84
C PRO A 257 2.64 -15.48 19.81
N GLU A 258 2.26 -15.49 18.54
CA GLU A 258 3.00 -16.17 17.47
C GLU A 258 3.47 -15.24 16.34
N GLY A 259 4.34 -15.76 15.49
CA GLY A 259 4.80 -15.08 14.29
C GLY A 259 3.85 -15.25 13.12
N ASP A 260 3.77 -14.26 12.24
CA ASP A 260 2.96 -14.27 11.02
C ASP A 260 3.20 -15.50 10.12
N ALA A 261 4.46 -15.91 9.95
CA ALA A 261 4.79 -17.10 9.17
C ALA A 261 4.23 -18.38 9.81
N GLY A 262 4.36 -18.52 11.14
CA GLY A 262 3.86 -19.66 11.90
C GLY A 262 2.33 -19.78 11.86
N THR A 263 1.61 -18.66 12.01
CA THR A 263 0.14 -18.65 11.90
C THR A 263 -0.32 -18.88 10.46
N GLY A 264 0.43 -18.39 9.46
CA GLY A 264 0.21 -18.72 8.05
C GLY A 264 0.31 -20.22 7.74
N MET A 265 1.23 -20.94 8.40
CA MET A 265 1.32 -22.40 8.32
C MET A 265 0.09 -23.10 8.93
N VAL A 266 -0.41 -22.60 10.05
CA VAL A 266 -1.65 -23.12 10.67
C VAL A 266 -2.84 -22.92 9.74
N ALA A 267 -2.99 -21.72 9.18
CA ALA A 267 -4.09 -21.39 8.27
C ALA A 267 -4.09 -22.24 6.97
N THR A 268 -2.90 -22.67 6.53
CA THR A 268 -2.72 -23.54 5.35
C THR A 268 -2.62 -25.03 5.70
N ASN A 269 -2.85 -25.40 6.95
CA ASN A 269 -2.72 -26.77 7.47
C ASN A 269 -1.36 -27.43 7.09
N SER A 270 -0.29 -26.64 7.13
CA SER A 270 1.06 -27.03 6.70
C SER A 270 2.01 -27.14 7.89
N VAL A 271 1.58 -27.81 8.96
CA VAL A 271 2.30 -27.88 10.26
C VAL A 271 2.85 -29.27 10.58
N ALA A 272 2.53 -30.29 9.77
CA ALA A 272 3.03 -31.65 9.96
C ALA A 272 4.38 -31.84 9.27
N GLU A 273 5.19 -32.79 9.73
CA GLU A 273 6.47 -33.12 9.08
C GLU A 273 6.27 -33.48 7.61
N ARG A 274 7.21 -33.06 6.77
CA ARG A 274 7.18 -33.26 5.31
C ARG A 274 5.99 -32.56 4.64
N THR A 275 5.39 -31.59 5.31
CA THR A 275 4.44 -30.64 4.71
C THR A 275 5.09 -29.27 4.62
N GLY A 276 4.48 -28.39 3.85
CA GLY A 276 4.94 -27.02 3.73
C GLY A 276 4.01 -26.22 2.85
N ASN A 277 4.16 -24.90 2.93
CA ASN A 277 3.46 -23.97 2.07
C ASN A 277 4.47 -23.16 1.26
N VAL A 278 4.00 -22.67 0.12
CA VAL A 278 4.71 -21.72 -0.73
C VAL A 278 3.75 -20.58 -1.00
N SER A 279 4.11 -19.39 -0.55
CA SER A 279 3.38 -18.17 -0.90
C SER A 279 4.03 -17.56 -2.14
N ALA A 280 3.27 -17.46 -3.22
CA ALA A 280 3.71 -16.87 -4.48
C ALA A 280 3.14 -15.44 -4.62
N GLY A 281 3.73 -14.51 -3.87
CA GLY A 281 3.41 -13.08 -3.94
C GLY A 281 4.41 -12.29 -4.79
N THR A 282 4.49 -10.98 -4.56
CA THR A 282 5.55 -10.12 -5.13
C THR A 282 6.93 -10.69 -4.79
N SER A 283 7.10 -11.14 -3.54
CA SER A 283 8.15 -12.05 -3.09
C SER A 283 7.62 -13.46 -2.88
N VAL A 284 8.49 -14.47 -3.01
CA VAL A 284 8.19 -15.85 -2.64
C VAL A 284 8.78 -16.16 -1.27
N PHE A 285 7.99 -16.81 -0.43
CA PHE A 285 8.52 -17.50 0.74
C PHE A 285 7.99 -18.93 0.78
N ALA A 286 8.87 -19.87 1.14
CA ALA A 286 8.53 -21.27 1.33
C ALA A 286 8.85 -21.67 2.77
N MET A 287 7.91 -22.38 3.41
CA MET A 287 8.04 -22.90 4.76
C MET A 287 7.89 -24.41 4.70
N ILE A 288 8.96 -25.17 4.94
CA ILE A 288 8.95 -26.63 4.86
C ILE A 288 9.25 -27.24 6.22
N VAL A 289 8.29 -27.99 6.79
CA VAL A 289 8.45 -28.66 8.07
C VAL A 289 9.38 -29.87 7.90
N LEU A 290 10.50 -29.84 8.61
CA LEU A 290 11.53 -30.85 8.50
C LEU A 290 11.26 -32.02 9.46
N GLU A 291 11.61 -33.23 9.01
CA GLU A 291 11.64 -34.41 9.88
C GLU A 291 12.89 -34.46 10.79
N LYS A 292 13.94 -33.72 10.41
CA LYS A 292 15.27 -33.73 11.04
C LYS A 292 15.91 -32.36 10.89
N ALA A 293 16.81 -32.04 11.82
CA ALA A 293 17.66 -30.86 11.71
C ALA A 293 18.55 -30.91 10.45
N CYS A 294 18.93 -29.73 9.94
CA CYS A 294 19.90 -29.62 8.86
C CYS A 294 21.24 -30.26 9.25
N SER A 295 21.81 -31.08 8.37
CA SER A 295 23.05 -31.83 8.65
C SER A 295 24.32 -30.98 8.72
N LYS A 296 24.22 -29.73 8.27
CA LYS A 296 25.29 -28.72 8.27
C LYS A 296 24.65 -27.32 8.15
N LEU A 297 25.46 -26.28 8.28
CA LEU A 297 25.06 -24.91 8.00
C LEU A 297 24.73 -24.74 6.51
N TYR A 298 23.57 -24.13 6.23
CA TYR A 298 23.13 -23.67 4.93
C TYR A 298 22.77 -22.17 5.06
N PRO A 299 23.64 -21.24 4.63
CA PRO A 299 23.42 -19.81 4.78
C PRO A 299 22.16 -19.29 4.09
N GLU A 300 21.62 -20.04 3.13
CA GLU A 300 20.42 -19.69 2.36
C GLU A 300 19.11 -20.13 3.04
N ILE A 301 19.19 -20.87 4.15
CA ILE A 301 18.03 -21.41 4.87
C ILE A 301 17.93 -20.75 6.23
N ASP A 302 16.82 -20.06 6.46
CA ASP A 302 16.47 -19.53 7.77
C ASP A 302 15.70 -20.62 8.52
N MET A 303 16.14 -20.95 9.73
CA MET A 303 15.53 -22.02 10.53
C MET A 303 14.59 -21.41 11.55
N VAL A 304 13.30 -21.72 11.42
CA VAL A 304 12.24 -21.31 12.36
C VAL A 304 11.49 -22.55 12.86
N THR A 305 10.39 -22.38 13.60
CA THR A 305 9.57 -23.51 14.03
C THR A 305 8.09 -23.33 13.71
N THR A 306 7.36 -24.45 13.63
CA THR A 306 5.90 -24.44 13.71
C THR A 306 5.47 -23.99 15.12
N PRO A 307 4.22 -23.55 15.33
CA PRO A 307 3.71 -23.24 16.68
C PRO A 307 3.74 -24.41 17.69
N THR A 308 4.04 -25.63 17.23
CA THR A 308 4.23 -26.82 18.10
C THR A 308 5.71 -27.19 18.30
N GLY A 309 6.63 -26.36 17.81
CA GLY A 309 8.08 -26.48 18.01
C GLY A 309 8.83 -27.32 16.99
N LYS A 310 8.14 -27.90 16.00
CA LYS A 310 8.80 -28.64 14.90
C LYS A 310 9.67 -27.72 14.03
N PRO A 311 10.87 -28.15 13.60
CA PRO A 311 11.77 -27.32 12.82
C PRO A 311 11.22 -27.07 11.40
N VAL A 312 11.41 -25.85 10.91
CA VAL A 312 10.94 -25.40 9.60
C VAL A 312 12.07 -24.72 8.86
N ALA A 313 12.36 -25.20 7.65
CA ALA A 313 13.22 -24.50 6.71
C ALA A 313 12.39 -23.40 6.04
N MET A 314 12.79 -22.15 6.27
CA MET A 314 12.25 -20.96 5.64
C MET A 314 13.21 -20.50 4.55
N VAL A 315 12.71 -20.36 3.33
CA VAL A 315 13.47 -19.86 2.18
C VAL A 315 12.73 -18.69 1.55
N HIS A 316 13.46 -17.62 1.27
CA HIS A 316 12.93 -16.42 0.64
C HIS A 316 13.54 -16.20 -0.74
N SER A 317 12.70 -15.79 -1.69
CA SER A 317 13.13 -15.20 -2.96
C SER A 317 12.48 -13.82 -3.09
N ASN A 318 13.29 -12.79 -3.30
CA ASN A 318 12.82 -11.41 -3.34
C ASN A 318 11.84 -11.15 -4.50
N ASN A 319 11.96 -11.91 -5.59
CA ASN A 319 11.15 -11.74 -6.79
C ASN A 319 10.37 -13.03 -7.11
N CYS A 320 9.09 -12.86 -7.48
CA CYS A 320 8.29 -13.91 -8.12
C CYS A 320 7.29 -13.33 -9.10
N THR A 321 6.08 -12.96 -8.66
CA THR A 321 5.02 -12.54 -9.58
C THR A 321 5.33 -11.21 -10.25
N THR A 322 6.12 -10.35 -9.61
CA THR A 322 6.59 -9.08 -10.19
C THR A 322 7.35 -9.29 -11.51
N ASP A 323 8.28 -10.24 -11.56
CA ASP A 323 9.07 -10.53 -12.76
C ASP A 323 8.20 -11.17 -13.85
N LEU A 324 7.31 -12.09 -13.45
CA LEU A 324 6.34 -12.69 -14.38
C LEU A 324 5.41 -11.64 -14.99
N ASN A 325 4.93 -10.70 -14.19
CA ASN A 325 4.09 -9.60 -14.67
C ASN A 325 4.85 -8.73 -15.68
N ALA A 326 6.13 -8.44 -15.43
CA ALA A 326 6.96 -7.69 -16.38
C ALA A 326 7.12 -8.43 -17.72
N TRP A 327 7.37 -9.74 -17.70
CA TRP A 327 7.46 -10.55 -18.92
C TRP A 327 6.13 -10.61 -19.69
N VAL A 328 5.02 -10.77 -18.97
CA VAL A 328 3.67 -10.74 -19.58
C VAL A 328 3.40 -9.39 -20.23
N GLY A 329 3.78 -8.28 -19.58
CA GLY A 329 3.69 -6.94 -20.14
C GLY A 329 4.53 -6.79 -21.42
N LEU A 330 5.77 -7.27 -21.42
CA LEU A 330 6.63 -7.21 -22.61
C LEU A 330 6.06 -8.01 -23.80
N PHE A 331 5.53 -9.21 -23.55
CA PHE A 331 4.90 -10.01 -24.61
C PHE A 331 3.61 -9.37 -25.12
N HIS A 332 2.86 -8.67 -24.27
CA HIS A 332 1.72 -7.87 -24.66
C HIS A 332 2.13 -6.76 -25.64
N GLU A 333 3.14 -5.96 -25.31
CA GLU A 333 3.66 -4.90 -26.18
C GLU A 333 4.12 -5.44 -27.54
N PHE A 334 4.87 -6.55 -27.54
CA PHE A 334 5.37 -7.17 -28.76
C PHE A 334 4.23 -7.71 -29.65
N THR A 335 3.27 -8.42 -29.08
CA THR A 335 2.14 -9.00 -29.84
C THR A 335 1.23 -7.92 -30.41
N ALA A 336 0.98 -6.85 -29.65
CA ALA A 336 0.25 -5.67 -30.11
C ALA A 336 0.94 -5.00 -31.31
N GLY A 337 2.27 -4.80 -31.23
CA GLY A 337 3.05 -4.21 -32.32
C GLY A 337 3.16 -5.08 -33.57
N ALA A 338 3.30 -6.41 -33.42
CA ALA A 338 3.58 -7.32 -34.53
C ALA A 338 2.33 -7.77 -35.33
N THR A 339 1.16 -7.82 -34.69
CA THR A 339 -0.04 -8.45 -35.30
C THR A 339 -1.20 -7.50 -35.53
N GLY A 340 -1.15 -6.27 -34.98
CA GLY A 340 -2.31 -5.36 -34.94
C GLY A 340 -3.45 -5.88 -34.04
N THR A 341 -3.27 -7.03 -33.39
CA THR A 341 -4.20 -7.57 -32.41
C THR A 341 -3.95 -6.89 -31.08
N VAL A 342 -4.88 -6.05 -30.65
CA VAL A 342 -4.79 -5.39 -29.34
C VAL A 342 -5.45 -6.31 -28.31
N ILE A 343 -4.65 -6.90 -27.42
CA ILE A 343 -5.18 -7.42 -26.16
C ILE A 343 -5.62 -6.20 -25.38
N ARG A 344 -6.93 -5.98 -25.30
CA ARG A 344 -7.48 -4.75 -24.75
C ARG A 344 -7.63 -4.81 -23.23
N ASP A 345 -7.77 -6.00 -22.68
CA ASP A 345 -7.81 -6.21 -21.23
C ASP A 345 -7.31 -7.62 -20.85
N LEU A 346 -6.75 -7.73 -19.64
CA LEU A 346 -6.13 -8.92 -19.07
C LEU A 346 -6.73 -9.14 -17.67
N ILE A 347 -7.72 -10.02 -17.60
CA ILE A 347 -8.53 -10.24 -16.41
C ILE A 347 -7.99 -11.46 -15.66
N GLY A 348 -7.39 -11.24 -14.49
CA GLY A 348 -6.93 -12.31 -13.61
C GLY A 348 -8.07 -12.89 -12.76
N VAL A 349 -8.28 -14.21 -12.81
CA VAL A 349 -9.18 -14.94 -11.91
C VAL A 349 -8.52 -16.26 -11.45
N SER A 350 -8.86 -16.76 -10.26
CA SER A 350 -8.21 -17.97 -9.71
C SER A 350 -8.49 -19.20 -10.58
N GLY A 351 -7.43 -19.89 -11.01
CA GLY A 351 -7.54 -21.04 -11.90
C GLY A 351 -7.22 -20.72 -13.37
N GLY A 352 -6.93 -19.46 -13.71
CA GLY A 352 -6.33 -19.09 -14.98
C GLY A 352 -6.45 -17.60 -15.30
N LEU A 353 -5.43 -17.05 -15.97
CA LEU A 353 -5.45 -15.73 -16.60
C LEU A 353 -6.45 -15.72 -17.75
N PHE A 354 -7.29 -14.70 -17.84
CA PHE A 354 -8.18 -14.49 -18.97
C PHE A 354 -7.72 -13.30 -19.81
N ALA A 355 -7.49 -13.51 -21.10
CA ALA A 355 -7.23 -12.41 -22.02
C ALA A 355 -8.49 -12.11 -22.83
N VAL A 356 -8.92 -10.85 -22.86
CA VAL A 356 -9.94 -10.37 -23.79
C VAL A 356 -9.21 -9.87 -25.04
N ILE A 357 -9.22 -10.70 -26.07
CA ILE A 357 -8.62 -10.35 -27.36
C ILE A 357 -9.72 -9.81 -28.26
N GLY A 358 -9.70 -8.49 -28.51
CA GLY A 358 -10.64 -7.81 -29.38
C GLY A 358 -10.11 -7.66 -30.79
N THR A 359 -10.85 -8.14 -31.79
CA THR A 359 -10.66 -7.77 -33.21
C THR A 359 -11.97 -7.21 -33.75
N GLY A 360 -12.07 -5.89 -33.91
CA GLY A 360 -13.32 -5.23 -34.35
C GLY A 360 -14.48 -5.45 -33.37
N ALA A 361 -15.67 -5.75 -33.88
CA ALA A 361 -16.91 -6.04 -33.14
C ALA A 361 -16.96 -7.48 -32.55
N THR A 362 -15.81 -8.04 -32.17
CA THR A 362 -15.76 -9.37 -31.56
C THR A 362 -14.68 -9.42 -30.48
N ALA A 363 -15.01 -10.05 -29.35
CA ALA A 363 -14.10 -10.31 -28.26
C ALA A 363 -14.03 -11.82 -27.99
N ARG A 364 -12.83 -12.32 -27.70
CA ARG A 364 -12.60 -13.71 -27.25
C ARG A 364 -12.03 -13.73 -25.85
N LEU A 365 -12.60 -14.57 -25.00
CA LEU A 365 -12.04 -14.93 -23.70
C LEU A 365 -11.14 -16.16 -23.85
N TRP A 366 -9.86 -15.95 -23.61
CA TRP A 366 -8.82 -17.00 -23.56
C TRP A 366 -8.56 -17.43 -22.12
N TYR A 367 -8.14 -18.67 -21.91
CA TYR A 367 -7.76 -19.22 -20.61
C TYR A 367 -6.24 -19.40 -20.53
N SER A 368 -5.70 -19.53 -19.31
CA SER A 368 -4.24 -19.75 -19.10
C SER A 368 -3.71 -21.04 -19.71
N ASP A 369 -4.57 -22.01 -20.03
CA ASP A 369 -4.21 -23.24 -20.74
C ASP A 369 -4.12 -23.04 -22.27
N GLY A 370 -4.33 -21.80 -22.75
CA GLY A 370 -4.31 -21.44 -24.18
C GLY A 370 -5.60 -21.78 -24.92
N THR A 371 -6.64 -22.28 -24.26
CA THR A 371 -7.94 -22.54 -24.90
C THR A 371 -8.78 -21.28 -24.97
N ALA A 372 -9.48 -21.07 -26.09
CA ALA A 372 -10.52 -20.04 -26.22
C ALA A 372 -11.89 -20.71 -26.03
N LYS A 373 -12.70 -20.27 -25.06
CA LYS A 373 -14.01 -20.92 -24.80
C LYS A 373 -15.24 -20.07 -25.10
N LEU A 374 -15.11 -18.76 -25.31
CA LEU A 374 -16.27 -17.91 -25.57
C LEU A 374 -16.01 -16.86 -26.65
N PHE A 375 -16.95 -16.79 -27.60
CA PHE A 375 -17.03 -15.74 -28.62
C PHE A 375 -18.14 -14.77 -28.22
N VAL A 376 -17.78 -13.51 -27.98
CA VAL A 376 -18.75 -12.42 -27.85
C VAL A 376 -18.81 -11.71 -29.20
N THR A 377 -19.98 -11.73 -29.84
CA THR A 377 -20.24 -11.09 -31.14
C THR A 377 -21.14 -9.88 -30.96
N GLY A 378 -20.73 -8.70 -31.43
CA GLY A 378 -21.48 -7.45 -31.39
C GLY A 378 -20.56 -6.25 -31.26
N ASP A 379 -21.04 -5.02 -31.42
CA ASP A 379 -20.26 -3.81 -31.07
C ASP A 379 -20.00 -3.78 -29.55
N VAL A 380 -19.15 -4.69 -29.09
CA VAL A 380 -18.62 -4.72 -27.74
C VAL A 380 -17.67 -3.54 -27.69
N GLY A 381 -18.16 -2.37 -27.25
CA GLY A 381 -17.26 -1.41 -26.64
C GLY A 381 -16.57 -2.16 -25.51
N ILE A 382 -15.25 -2.32 -25.60
CA ILE A 382 -14.48 -3.18 -24.69
C ILE A 382 -14.52 -2.72 -23.22
N ASP A 383 -15.10 -1.54 -22.94
CA ASP A 383 -15.38 -1.04 -21.59
C ASP A 383 -16.38 -1.90 -20.78
N GLY A 384 -16.96 -2.94 -21.39
CA GLY A 384 -18.03 -3.76 -20.82
C GLY A 384 -17.66 -5.13 -20.28
N VAL A 385 -16.38 -5.52 -20.12
CA VAL A 385 -15.98 -6.84 -19.57
C VAL A 385 -15.17 -6.67 -18.28
N HIS A 386 -15.63 -7.24 -17.15
CA HIS A 386 -15.02 -7.03 -15.82
C HIS A 386 -14.96 -8.32 -14.99
N ALA A 387 -13.86 -8.54 -14.24
CA ALA A 387 -13.80 -9.61 -13.24
C ALA A 387 -14.71 -9.29 -12.05
N TYR A 388 -15.53 -10.26 -11.65
CA TYR A 388 -16.38 -10.12 -10.46
C TYR A 388 -15.88 -10.90 -9.26
N SER A 389 -15.38 -12.10 -9.51
CA SER A 389 -14.81 -12.96 -8.47
C SER A 389 -13.66 -13.73 -9.08
N SER A 390 -12.93 -14.45 -8.24
CA SER A 390 -11.87 -15.36 -8.69
C SER A 390 -12.37 -16.49 -9.61
N THR A 391 -13.67 -16.57 -9.91
CA THR A 391 -14.24 -17.58 -10.80
C THR A 391 -15.25 -17.04 -11.81
N GLN A 392 -15.56 -15.73 -11.81
CA GLN A 392 -16.62 -15.14 -12.64
C GLN A 392 -16.17 -13.84 -13.32
N VAL A 393 -16.56 -13.70 -14.59
CA VAL A 393 -16.37 -12.51 -15.42
C VAL A 393 -17.73 -12.03 -15.90
N TYR A 394 -18.08 -10.78 -15.60
CA TYR A 394 -19.27 -10.12 -16.14
C TYR A 394 -18.98 -9.46 -17.48
N TYR A 395 -19.98 -9.43 -18.35
CA TYR A 395 -19.94 -8.62 -19.55
C TYR A 395 -21.32 -8.20 -20.04
N ALA A 396 -21.38 -7.07 -20.74
CA ALA A 396 -22.55 -6.68 -21.52
C ALA A 396 -22.50 -7.36 -22.90
N GLY A 397 -23.57 -8.05 -23.30
CA GLY A 397 -23.59 -8.73 -24.60
C GLY A 397 -24.94 -9.33 -24.99
N SER A 398 -25.02 -9.80 -26.24
CA SER A 398 -26.18 -10.50 -26.80
C SER A 398 -25.76 -11.87 -27.35
N THR A 399 -26.64 -12.87 -27.19
CA THR A 399 -26.48 -14.19 -27.83
C THR A 399 -27.38 -14.29 -29.05
N ALA A 400 -26.89 -14.88 -30.14
CA ALA A 400 -27.67 -15.06 -31.36
C ALA A 400 -28.88 -16.01 -31.14
N THR A 401 -30.08 -15.43 -31.21
CA THR A 401 -31.45 -16.00 -31.39
C THR A 401 -32.09 -16.86 -30.27
N PRO A 402 -33.29 -16.46 -29.76
CA PRO A 402 -33.94 -15.16 -29.97
C PRO A 402 -33.13 -14.05 -29.28
N PRO A 403 -33.12 -12.82 -29.80
CA PRO A 403 -32.33 -11.74 -29.21
C PRO A 403 -33.00 -11.30 -27.90
N THR A 404 -32.50 -11.80 -26.77
CA THR A 404 -32.37 -10.90 -25.61
C THR A 404 -31.44 -9.79 -26.11
N GLY A 405 -31.82 -8.52 -26.00
CA GLY A 405 -30.95 -7.42 -26.42
C GLY A 405 -29.60 -7.41 -25.71
N PHE A 406 -28.87 -6.30 -25.76
CA PHE A 406 -27.64 -6.17 -24.99
C PHE A 406 -27.96 -6.12 -23.50
N GLU A 407 -27.73 -7.23 -22.80
CA GLU A 407 -28.01 -7.41 -21.38
C GLU A 407 -26.72 -7.67 -20.60
N LEU A 408 -26.77 -7.54 -19.27
CA LEU A 408 -25.67 -7.96 -18.40
C LEU A 408 -25.65 -9.49 -18.26
N ARG A 409 -24.49 -10.08 -18.55
CA ARG A 409 -24.24 -11.52 -18.56
C ARG A 409 -22.98 -11.84 -17.77
N TYR A 410 -22.78 -13.10 -17.43
CA TYR A 410 -21.53 -13.58 -16.86
C TYR A 410 -21.12 -14.94 -17.41
N THR A 411 -19.83 -15.19 -17.36
CA THR A 411 -19.24 -16.52 -17.56
C THR A 411 -18.40 -16.91 -16.36
N ASN A 412 -18.10 -18.19 -16.23
CA ASN A 412 -17.24 -18.71 -15.18
C ASN A 412 -16.07 -19.54 -15.76
N THR A 413 -15.25 -20.15 -14.89
CA THR A 413 -14.12 -21.00 -15.32
C THR A 413 -14.50 -22.18 -16.23
N THR A 414 -15.78 -22.55 -16.29
CA THR A 414 -16.27 -23.60 -17.20
C THR A 414 -16.61 -23.08 -18.61
N GLY A 415 -16.70 -21.77 -18.80
CA GLY A 415 -17.00 -21.13 -20.09
C GLY A 415 -18.49 -20.99 -20.41
N ALA A 416 -19.37 -21.34 -19.48
CA ALA A 416 -20.82 -21.23 -19.66
C ALA A 416 -21.27 -19.76 -19.57
N ASP A 417 -21.78 -19.22 -20.68
CA ASP A 417 -22.48 -17.93 -20.73
C ASP A 417 -23.83 -18.01 -20.01
N ARG A 418 -24.10 -17.04 -19.14
CA ARG A 418 -25.34 -16.94 -18.37
C ARG A 418 -25.82 -15.50 -18.32
N LEU A 419 -27.11 -15.30 -18.59
CA LEU A 419 -27.80 -14.04 -18.35
C LEU A 419 -27.92 -13.78 -16.84
N VAL A 420 -27.56 -12.58 -16.37
CA VAL A 420 -27.77 -12.18 -14.97
C VAL A 420 -29.26 -11.94 -14.72
N LYS A 421 -29.85 -11.08 -15.56
CA LYS A 421 -31.28 -10.74 -15.57
C LYS A 421 -31.63 -10.16 -16.94
N ASP A 422 -32.82 -10.48 -17.43
CA ASP A 422 -33.45 -9.75 -18.54
C ASP A 422 -34.09 -8.48 -17.97
N ILE A 423 -33.39 -7.35 -18.08
CA ILE A 423 -33.81 -6.09 -17.46
C ILE A 423 -34.89 -5.41 -18.31
N ASN A 424 -34.79 -5.52 -19.65
CA ASN A 424 -35.79 -5.03 -20.59
C ASN A 424 -36.41 -6.20 -21.38
N PRO A 425 -37.43 -6.87 -20.83
CA PRO A 425 -37.99 -8.10 -21.40
C PRO A 425 -38.93 -7.87 -22.61
N GLN A 426 -39.10 -6.63 -23.08
CA GLN A 426 -39.85 -6.38 -24.31
C GLN A 426 -39.09 -6.97 -25.51
N LEU A 427 -39.73 -7.18 -26.67
CA LEU A 427 -39.06 -7.69 -27.87
C LEU A 427 -39.23 -6.70 -29.03
N PRO A 428 -38.14 -6.17 -29.62
CA PRO A 428 -36.72 -6.33 -29.26
C PRO A 428 -36.30 -5.35 -28.14
N GLY A 429 -36.29 -5.80 -26.89
CA GLY A 429 -35.86 -5.05 -25.71
C GLY A 429 -34.39 -5.31 -25.41
N SER A 430 -33.70 -4.26 -24.96
CA SER A 430 -32.27 -4.25 -24.69
C SER A 430 -32.02 -3.31 -23.53
N SER A 431 -31.36 -3.78 -22.48
CA SER A 431 -31.03 -2.95 -21.33
C SER A 431 -29.83 -2.04 -21.54
N GLN A 432 -28.99 -2.36 -22.52
CA GLN A 432 -27.77 -1.62 -22.86
C GLN A 432 -26.90 -1.34 -21.62
N ALA A 433 -26.41 -2.42 -21.01
CA ALA A 433 -25.60 -2.31 -19.80
C ALA A 433 -24.27 -1.57 -20.06
N TYR A 434 -24.05 -0.43 -19.41
CA TYR A 434 -22.84 0.40 -19.55
C TYR A 434 -22.12 0.64 -18.23
N GLY A 435 -20.82 0.97 -18.30
CA GLY A 435 -20.06 1.47 -17.14
C GLY A 435 -19.95 0.48 -16.00
N LEU A 436 -19.71 -0.79 -16.31
CA LEU A 436 -19.65 -1.82 -15.28
C LEU A 436 -18.46 -1.57 -14.33
N LEU A 437 -18.69 -1.62 -13.02
CA LEU A 437 -17.66 -1.53 -11.98
C LEU A 437 -17.98 -2.50 -10.85
N THR A 438 -17.00 -3.26 -10.39
CA THR A 438 -17.14 -4.19 -9.26
C THR A 438 -16.52 -3.61 -7.99
N VAL A 439 -17.29 -3.55 -6.89
CA VAL A 439 -16.83 -3.12 -5.56
C VAL A 439 -17.30 -4.14 -4.53
N GLY A 440 -16.36 -4.76 -3.82
CA GLY A 440 -16.65 -5.84 -2.89
C GLY A 440 -17.34 -7.01 -3.60
N THR A 441 -18.53 -7.39 -3.14
CA THR A 441 -19.34 -8.48 -3.72
C THR A 441 -20.45 -7.98 -4.64
N ARG A 442 -20.38 -6.74 -5.14
CA ARG A 442 -21.43 -6.16 -6.01
C ARG A 442 -20.85 -5.58 -7.28
N ALA A 443 -21.61 -5.64 -8.36
CA ALA A 443 -21.32 -4.95 -9.60
C ALA A 443 -22.36 -3.83 -9.83
N PHE A 444 -21.88 -2.67 -10.26
CA PHE A 444 -22.63 -1.45 -10.51
C PHE A 444 -22.56 -1.14 -12.01
N PHE A 445 -23.67 -0.73 -12.61
CA PHE A 445 -23.77 -0.48 -14.04
C PHE A 445 -24.98 0.38 -14.37
N TRP A 446 -25.01 0.99 -15.54
CA TRP A 446 -26.19 1.67 -16.08
C TRP A 446 -27.04 0.69 -16.88
N ALA A 447 -28.36 0.75 -16.76
CA ALA A 447 -29.25 -0.04 -17.61
C ALA A 447 -30.64 0.60 -17.75
N ASP A 448 -31.29 0.32 -18.87
CA ASP A 448 -32.65 0.73 -19.21
C ASP A 448 -33.62 -0.46 -19.10
N ASP A 449 -34.67 -0.34 -18.30
CA ASP A 449 -35.73 -1.36 -18.18
C ASP A 449 -36.86 -1.20 -19.22
N GLY A 450 -36.72 -0.24 -20.14
CA GLY A 450 -37.72 0.15 -21.11
C GLY A 450 -38.81 1.06 -20.55
N LEU A 451 -38.74 1.42 -19.27
CA LEU A 451 -39.72 2.27 -18.58
C LEU A 451 -39.07 3.53 -17.98
N THR A 452 -37.86 3.42 -17.43
CA THR A 452 -37.18 4.49 -16.70
C THR A 452 -35.96 5.09 -17.41
N GLY A 453 -35.69 4.71 -18.66
CA GLY A 453 -34.43 5.10 -19.30
C GLY A 453 -33.20 4.51 -18.58
N HIS A 454 -32.00 4.98 -18.93
CA HIS A 454 -30.77 4.48 -18.32
C HIS A 454 -30.56 5.07 -16.93
N GLU A 455 -30.71 4.21 -15.94
CA GLU A 455 -30.57 4.50 -14.52
C GLU A 455 -29.45 3.64 -13.90
N PRO A 456 -28.96 3.95 -12.68
CA PRO A 456 -27.94 3.13 -12.04
C PRO A 456 -28.54 1.86 -11.44
N TRP A 457 -27.90 0.72 -11.67
CA TRP A 457 -28.26 -0.62 -11.21
C TRP A 457 -27.14 -1.26 -10.41
N VAL A 458 -27.51 -2.27 -9.63
CA VAL A 458 -26.58 -3.11 -8.87
C VAL A 458 -26.96 -4.59 -8.98
N THR A 459 -25.97 -5.48 -8.89
CA THR A 459 -26.17 -6.94 -8.87
C THR A 459 -25.09 -7.65 -8.04
N ASP A 460 -25.43 -8.83 -7.50
CA ASP A 460 -24.45 -9.83 -7.02
C ASP A 460 -24.26 -11.01 -8.00
N GLY A 461 -24.84 -10.91 -9.19
CA GLY A 461 -24.83 -11.97 -10.21
C GLY A 461 -26.08 -12.84 -10.26
N THR A 462 -27.04 -12.63 -9.37
CA THR A 462 -28.34 -13.30 -9.40
C THR A 462 -29.44 -12.38 -9.90
N SER A 463 -30.46 -12.93 -10.56
CA SER A 463 -31.60 -12.15 -11.04
C SER A 463 -32.40 -11.48 -9.91
N VAL A 464 -32.41 -12.10 -8.72
CA VAL A 464 -33.09 -11.60 -7.52
C VAL A 464 -32.37 -10.40 -6.91
N SER A 465 -31.04 -10.41 -6.90
CA SER A 465 -30.22 -9.32 -6.37
C SER A 465 -29.99 -8.18 -7.36
N THR A 466 -30.53 -8.30 -8.57
CA THR A 466 -30.34 -7.31 -9.64
C THR A 466 -31.49 -6.32 -9.63
N TRP A 467 -31.23 -5.09 -9.20
CA TRP A 467 -32.24 -4.04 -9.10
C TRP A 467 -31.67 -2.65 -9.42
N ARG A 468 -32.56 -1.75 -9.85
CA ARG A 468 -32.27 -0.33 -10.00
C ARG A 468 -31.99 0.26 -8.63
N LEU A 469 -30.86 0.95 -8.47
CA LEU A 469 -30.51 1.66 -7.26
C LEU A 469 -31.50 2.78 -6.99
N ARG A 470 -31.73 3.62 -7.98
CA ARG A 470 -32.67 4.73 -7.91
C ARG A 470 -33.11 5.12 -9.31
N ASP A 471 -34.37 5.53 -9.43
CA ASP A 471 -34.85 6.28 -10.60
C ASP A 471 -34.46 7.75 -10.35
N ILE A 472 -33.24 8.12 -10.73
CA ILE A 472 -32.68 9.45 -10.45
C ILE A 472 -33.41 10.49 -11.28
N ARG A 473 -33.76 10.17 -12.54
CA ARG A 473 -34.53 11.04 -13.41
C ARG A 473 -35.90 10.41 -13.72
N PRO A 474 -36.95 10.74 -12.94
CA PRO A 474 -38.22 10.05 -12.99
C PRO A 474 -38.85 9.94 -14.39
N GLY A 475 -39.39 8.76 -14.68
CA GLY A 475 -40.05 8.45 -15.95
C GLY A 475 -39.09 7.97 -17.03
N SER A 476 -39.47 8.02 -18.30
CA SER A 476 -38.68 7.43 -19.39
C SER A 476 -37.43 8.23 -19.78
N ALA A 477 -36.98 9.17 -18.95
CA ALA A 477 -35.84 10.03 -19.23
C ALA A 477 -34.59 9.46 -18.56
N THR A 478 -33.43 9.56 -19.21
CA THR A 478 -32.18 9.00 -18.69
C THR A 478 -31.48 9.96 -17.71
N SER A 479 -30.99 9.43 -16.59
CA SER A 479 -30.04 10.12 -15.71
C SER A 479 -28.58 9.90 -16.09
N MET A 480 -28.28 8.84 -16.86
CA MET A 480 -26.96 8.60 -17.45
C MET A 480 -26.55 9.75 -18.39
N THR A 481 -25.29 10.18 -18.28
CA THR A 481 -24.72 11.23 -19.13
C THR A 481 -23.75 10.67 -20.16
N THR A 482 -23.07 11.53 -20.94
CA THR A 482 -22.01 11.08 -21.88
C THR A 482 -20.84 10.41 -21.16
N SER A 483 -20.63 10.70 -19.87
CA SER A 483 -19.78 9.91 -18.99
C SER A 483 -20.65 8.92 -18.22
N TYR A 484 -20.37 7.64 -18.39
CA TYR A 484 -21.07 6.53 -17.73
C TYR A 484 -20.17 5.74 -16.76
N ALA A 485 -18.97 6.25 -16.46
CA ALA A 485 -18.04 5.59 -15.54
C ALA A 485 -18.50 5.72 -14.08
N PHE A 486 -18.35 4.63 -13.33
CA PHE A 486 -18.36 4.65 -11.86
C PHE A 486 -16.93 4.68 -11.33
N THR A 487 -16.73 5.18 -10.12
CA THR A 487 -15.44 5.17 -9.43
C THR A 487 -15.60 4.70 -8.00
N ALA A 488 -14.75 3.77 -7.56
CA ALA A 488 -14.81 3.23 -6.20
C ALA A 488 -14.28 4.26 -5.18
N LEU A 489 -15.01 4.43 -4.08
CA LEU A 489 -14.60 5.17 -2.90
C LEU A 489 -14.86 4.30 -1.66
N GLY A 490 -13.87 3.48 -1.30
CA GLY A 490 -14.03 2.41 -0.32
C GLY A 490 -15.05 1.38 -0.82
N SER A 491 -16.10 1.12 -0.04
CA SER A 491 -17.20 0.22 -0.40
C SER A 491 -18.34 0.88 -1.20
N ARG A 492 -18.24 2.20 -1.45
CA ARG A 492 -19.24 2.99 -2.18
C ARG A 492 -18.77 3.28 -3.61
N VAL A 493 -19.68 3.70 -4.47
CA VAL A 493 -19.38 4.16 -5.83
C VAL A 493 -19.78 5.62 -6.01
N LEU A 494 -18.88 6.41 -6.59
CA LEU A 494 -19.12 7.74 -7.11
C LEU A 494 -19.46 7.67 -8.59
N PHE A 495 -20.37 8.53 -9.04
CA PHE A 495 -20.74 8.63 -10.45
C PHE A 495 -21.39 9.98 -10.75
N ARG A 496 -21.48 10.30 -12.04
CA ARG A 496 -22.17 11.50 -12.53
C ARG A 496 -23.59 11.13 -12.95
N ALA A 497 -24.59 11.89 -12.52
CA ALA A 497 -25.98 11.70 -12.94
C ALA A 497 -26.75 13.02 -13.03
N ASP A 498 -27.70 13.10 -13.96
CA ASP A 498 -28.61 14.24 -14.16
C ASP A 498 -30.02 13.88 -13.68
N ASP A 499 -30.53 14.57 -12.67
CA ASP A 499 -31.89 14.35 -12.13
C ASP A 499 -32.97 15.12 -12.91
N GLY A 500 -32.59 15.87 -13.95
CA GLY A 500 -33.45 16.71 -14.75
C GLY A 500 -33.80 18.07 -14.12
N THR A 501 -33.32 18.35 -12.91
CA THR A 501 -33.59 19.60 -12.17
C THR A 501 -32.34 20.36 -11.79
N THR A 502 -31.27 19.67 -11.38
CA THR A 502 -29.99 20.27 -10.98
C THR A 502 -28.88 20.06 -12.01
N GLY A 503 -29.23 19.64 -13.23
CA GLY A 503 -28.24 19.20 -14.21
C GLY A 503 -27.42 18.00 -13.71
N ALA A 504 -26.31 17.74 -14.41
CA ALA A 504 -25.46 16.60 -14.11
C ALA A 504 -24.47 16.91 -12.96
N GLU A 505 -24.67 16.24 -11.83
CA GLU A 505 -23.96 16.48 -10.58
C GLU A 505 -23.20 15.24 -10.08
N LEU A 506 -22.49 15.38 -8.96
CA LEU A 506 -21.80 14.29 -8.26
C LEU A 506 -22.78 13.48 -7.39
N TRP A 507 -22.85 12.18 -7.66
CA TRP A 507 -23.67 11.21 -6.91
C TRP A 507 -22.81 10.13 -6.25
N ILE A 508 -23.35 9.55 -5.19
CA ILE A 508 -22.76 8.42 -4.48
C ILE A 508 -23.81 7.34 -4.21
N SER A 509 -23.40 6.08 -4.18
CA SER A 509 -24.22 4.96 -3.73
C SER A 509 -23.42 3.97 -2.88
N ASP A 510 -24.06 3.43 -1.84
CA ASP A 510 -23.61 2.27 -1.06
C ASP A 510 -24.19 0.94 -1.58
N GLY A 511 -24.87 0.97 -2.73
CA GLY A 511 -25.58 -0.17 -3.29
C GLY A 511 -27.02 -0.32 -2.79
N SER A 512 -27.52 0.61 -1.98
CA SER A 512 -28.93 0.70 -1.58
C SER A 512 -29.64 1.89 -2.23
N SER A 513 -30.97 1.84 -2.32
CA SER A 513 -31.73 2.97 -2.85
C SER A 513 -31.65 4.21 -1.95
N ALA A 514 -31.69 4.01 -0.63
CA ALA A 514 -31.60 5.09 0.35
C ALA A 514 -30.23 5.77 0.39
N GLY A 515 -29.16 4.98 0.23
CA GLY A 515 -27.78 5.49 0.15
C GLY A 515 -27.38 6.02 -1.22
N THR A 516 -28.28 5.99 -2.22
CA THR A 516 -28.06 6.57 -3.54
C THR A 516 -28.50 8.03 -3.57
N ILE A 517 -27.56 8.95 -3.38
CA ILE A 517 -27.83 10.37 -3.16
C ILE A 517 -26.88 11.29 -3.94
N ARG A 518 -27.32 12.50 -4.26
CA ARG A 518 -26.45 13.58 -4.74
C ARG A 518 -25.57 14.01 -3.56
N VAL A 519 -24.25 13.96 -3.76
CA VAL A 519 -23.28 14.33 -2.72
C VAL A 519 -23.36 15.83 -2.42
N ARG A 520 -23.39 16.64 -3.48
CA ARG A 520 -23.50 18.09 -3.41
C ARG A 520 -24.01 18.60 -4.76
N ASP A 521 -24.86 19.63 -4.73
CA ASP A 521 -25.15 20.46 -5.90
C ASP A 521 -23.98 21.46 -6.03
N ILE A 522 -22.97 21.10 -6.83
CA ILE A 522 -21.72 21.84 -6.92
C ILE A 522 -21.92 23.13 -7.74
N ASN A 523 -22.70 23.07 -8.81
CA ASN A 523 -23.09 24.23 -9.63
C ASN A 523 -24.58 24.54 -9.37
N PRO A 524 -24.90 25.43 -8.41
CA PRO A 524 -26.26 25.53 -7.90
C PRO A 524 -27.31 25.85 -8.95
N GLY A 525 -28.47 25.20 -8.83
CA GLY A 525 -29.61 25.41 -9.72
C GLY A 525 -29.58 24.48 -10.91
N SER A 526 -30.04 24.92 -12.10
CA SER A 526 -30.11 24.05 -13.28
C SER A 526 -28.78 23.91 -14.04
N GLY A 527 -27.70 24.49 -13.52
CA GLY A 527 -26.36 24.37 -14.09
C GLY A 527 -25.78 23.00 -13.78
N ALA A 528 -24.96 22.44 -14.67
CA ALA A 528 -24.28 21.18 -14.39
C ALA A 528 -22.84 21.46 -13.92
N SER A 529 -22.41 20.81 -12.85
CA SER A 529 -20.99 20.74 -12.46
C SER A 529 -20.21 19.71 -13.26
N ALA A 530 -20.92 18.74 -13.84
CA ALA A 530 -20.45 17.79 -14.82
C ALA A 530 -19.13 17.07 -14.44
N PRO A 531 -19.04 16.46 -13.25
CA PRO A 531 -17.78 15.92 -12.74
C PRO A 531 -17.23 14.80 -13.61
N TYR A 532 -15.91 14.80 -13.84
CA TYR A 532 -15.21 13.82 -14.67
C TYR A 532 -13.77 13.60 -14.19
N ARG A 533 -13.10 12.58 -14.74
CA ARG A 533 -11.69 12.25 -14.45
C ARG A 533 -11.41 12.06 -12.95
N PHE A 534 -12.17 11.14 -12.34
CA PHE A 534 -11.99 10.80 -10.93
C PHE A 534 -10.68 10.04 -10.68
N ALA A 535 -10.05 10.30 -9.54
CA ALA A 535 -8.94 9.51 -8.99
C ALA A 535 -9.13 9.33 -7.47
N THR A 536 -8.89 8.13 -6.96
CA THR A 536 -9.03 7.84 -5.53
C THR A 536 -7.69 8.01 -4.82
N LEU A 537 -7.67 8.87 -3.79
CA LEU A 537 -6.51 9.21 -2.97
C LEU A 537 -6.79 8.81 -1.52
N GLY A 538 -6.41 7.59 -1.14
CA GLY A 538 -6.74 7.03 0.17
C GLY A 538 -8.26 6.92 0.38
N THR A 539 -8.80 7.65 1.35
CA THR A 539 -10.23 7.64 1.70
C THR A 539 -11.07 8.68 0.97
N VAL A 540 -10.46 9.46 0.07
CA VAL A 540 -11.13 10.51 -0.70
C VAL A 540 -10.93 10.32 -2.19
N ALA A 541 -11.77 10.97 -2.99
CA ALA A 541 -11.59 11.07 -4.43
C ALA A 541 -11.37 12.51 -4.85
N THR A 542 -10.51 12.72 -5.83
CA THR A 542 -10.34 13.99 -6.55
C THR A 542 -10.94 13.87 -7.94
N PHE A 543 -11.40 14.98 -8.50
CA PHE A 543 -12.05 15.02 -9.82
C PHE A 543 -12.04 16.44 -10.39
N SER A 544 -12.37 16.57 -11.67
CA SER A 544 -12.58 17.88 -12.31
C SER A 544 -14.07 18.24 -12.29
N ALA A 545 -14.41 19.46 -11.86
CA ALA A 545 -15.78 19.99 -11.86
C ALA A 545 -15.78 21.52 -11.89
N THR A 546 -16.93 22.12 -12.21
CA THR A 546 -17.17 23.57 -12.13
C THR A 546 -18.31 23.87 -11.16
N ASP A 547 -18.21 24.98 -10.42
CA ASP A 547 -19.30 25.52 -9.59
C ASP A 547 -20.10 26.63 -10.30
N GLY A 548 -19.85 26.83 -11.60
CA GLY A 548 -20.45 27.90 -12.40
C GLY A 548 -19.77 29.27 -12.24
N VAL A 549 -18.78 29.41 -11.35
CA VAL A 549 -18.01 30.63 -11.11
C VAL A 549 -16.54 30.43 -11.51
N ASN A 550 -15.93 29.38 -10.98
CA ASN A 550 -14.61 28.88 -11.32
C ASN A 550 -14.83 27.76 -12.34
N GLY A 551 -14.09 27.75 -13.45
CA GLY A 551 -14.31 26.76 -14.51
C GLY A 551 -14.04 25.32 -14.05
N TYR A 552 -13.64 24.44 -14.96
CA TYR A 552 -13.29 23.08 -14.56
C TYR A 552 -11.94 23.03 -13.87
N GLU A 553 -12.00 22.93 -12.54
CA GLU A 553 -10.87 22.97 -11.62
C GLU A 553 -10.73 21.66 -10.83
N LEU A 554 -9.71 21.54 -9.97
CA LEU A 554 -9.52 20.36 -9.11
C LEU A 554 -10.46 20.41 -7.90
N TRP A 555 -11.33 19.41 -7.78
CA TRP A 555 -12.23 19.21 -6.64
C TRP A 555 -11.87 17.93 -5.88
N ARG A 556 -12.34 17.85 -4.65
CA ARG A 556 -12.20 16.70 -3.75
C ARG A 556 -13.55 16.32 -3.16
N THR A 557 -13.74 15.04 -2.82
CA THR A 557 -14.87 14.52 -2.04
C THR A 557 -14.46 13.34 -1.16
N ASP A 558 -15.03 13.24 0.03
CA ASP A 558 -15.05 12.01 0.85
C ASP A 558 -16.41 11.27 0.74
N GLY A 559 -17.25 11.68 -0.20
CA GLY A 559 -18.62 11.21 -0.36
C GLY A 559 -19.65 11.92 0.52
N THR A 560 -19.27 12.97 1.25
CA THR A 560 -20.19 13.83 2.01
C THR A 560 -20.25 15.25 1.42
N PRO A 561 -21.34 16.00 1.63
CA PRO A 561 -21.42 17.39 1.19
C PRO A 561 -20.30 18.27 1.79
N ALA A 562 -19.96 18.06 3.06
CA ALA A 562 -18.95 18.84 3.80
C ALA A 562 -17.53 18.54 3.32
N GLY A 563 -17.23 17.27 3.03
CA GLY A 563 -15.94 16.87 2.48
C GLY A 563 -15.82 17.08 0.97
N THR A 564 -16.82 17.70 0.33
CA THR A 564 -16.83 18.02 -1.10
C THR A 564 -16.57 19.50 -1.35
N TRP A 565 -15.41 19.87 -1.89
CA TRP A 565 -14.99 21.26 -2.06
C TRP A 565 -13.91 21.42 -3.15
N LEU A 566 -13.78 22.66 -3.66
CA LEU A 566 -12.77 23.09 -4.63
C LEU A 566 -11.40 23.08 -3.97
N VAL A 567 -10.49 22.22 -4.41
CA VAL A 567 -9.14 22.09 -3.81
C VAL A 567 -8.32 23.33 -4.10
N LYS A 568 -8.32 23.79 -5.35
CA LYS A 568 -7.59 24.98 -5.79
C LYS A 568 -8.16 25.49 -7.12
N ASP A 569 -8.33 26.80 -7.22
CA ASP A 569 -8.61 27.50 -8.48
C ASP A 569 -7.27 27.71 -9.22
N ILE A 570 -6.88 26.73 -10.03
CA ILE A 570 -5.56 26.74 -10.71
C ILE A 570 -5.56 27.76 -11.84
N TRP A 571 -6.67 27.88 -12.58
CA TRP A 571 -6.87 28.99 -13.51
C TRP A 571 -7.89 29.98 -12.97
N PRO A 572 -7.46 31.11 -12.35
CA PRO A 572 -8.36 32.04 -11.70
C PRO A 572 -9.55 32.50 -12.55
N GLY A 573 -10.76 32.35 -11.99
CA GLY A 573 -12.02 32.81 -12.57
C GLY A 573 -12.71 31.79 -13.50
N PRO A 574 -13.50 32.23 -14.49
CA PRO A 574 -14.42 31.34 -15.23
C PRO A 574 -13.72 30.43 -16.26
N ARG A 575 -12.39 30.47 -16.34
CA ARG A 575 -11.61 29.62 -17.22
C ARG A 575 -11.31 28.29 -16.51
N SER A 576 -10.89 27.30 -17.29
CA SER A 576 -10.69 25.94 -16.80
C SER A 576 -9.21 25.57 -16.85
N ALA A 577 -8.71 24.93 -15.80
CA ALA A 577 -7.39 24.33 -15.74
C ALA A 577 -7.30 22.96 -16.46
N PHE A 578 -8.41 22.38 -16.93
CA PHE A 578 -8.49 21.08 -17.64
C PHE A 578 -7.68 19.96 -16.98
N THR A 579 -7.98 19.69 -15.71
CA THR A 579 -7.22 18.73 -14.90
C THR A 579 -7.30 17.30 -15.47
N ALA A 580 -6.15 16.65 -15.61
CA ALA A 580 -6.04 15.27 -16.09
C ALA A 580 -5.25 14.43 -15.07
N PRO A 581 -5.88 13.54 -14.29
CA PRO A 581 -5.14 12.68 -13.38
C PRO A 581 -4.20 11.81 -14.19
N LEU A 582 -2.93 11.82 -13.81
CA LEU A 582 -1.90 10.96 -14.40
C LEU A 582 -1.71 9.72 -13.54
N ARG A 583 -1.52 9.92 -12.22
CA ARG A 583 -1.24 8.83 -11.29
C ARG A 583 -1.45 9.23 -9.85
N THR A 584 -1.84 8.28 -9.00
CA THR A 584 -1.71 8.39 -7.54
C THR A 584 -0.52 7.56 -7.05
N TYR A 585 0.24 8.10 -6.10
CA TYR A 585 1.34 7.42 -5.42
C TYR A 585 1.42 7.89 -3.97
N GLY A 586 1.36 6.95 -3.02
CA GLY A 586 1.22 7.27 -1.61
C GLY A 586 0.02 8.17 -1.35
N LYS A 587 0.27 9.32 -0.71
CA LYS A 587 -0.75 10.35 -0.44
C LYS A 587 -0.86 11.43 -1.53
N TYR A 588 -0.16 11.31 -2.65
CA TYR A 588 -0.12 12.31 -3.70
C TYR A 588 -0.84 11.88 -4.98
N LEU A 589 -1.47 12.85 -5.63
CA LEU A 589 -1.99 12.84 -6.98
C LEU A 589 -1.05 13.65 -7.87
N PHE A 590 -0.57 13.03 -8.93
CA PHE A 590 0.10 13.69 -10.04
C PHE A 590 -0.89 13.87 -11.18
N PHE A 591 -0.95 15.08 -11.74
CA PHE A 591 -1.93 15.42 -12.76
C PHE A 591 -1.41 16.53 -13.68
N ALA A 592 -1.92 16.59 -14.89
CA ALA A 592 -1.68 17.73 -15.78
C ALA A 592 -2.74 18.80 -15.53
N ALA A 593 -2.32 20.06 -15.46
CA ALA A 593 -3.22 21.21 -15.36
C ALA A 593 -2.61 22.44 -16.01
N GLN A 594 -3.46 23.37 -16.43
CA GLN A 594 -3.02 24.61 -17.07
C GLN A 594 -3.36 25.87 -16.31
N ASP A 595 -2.48 26.85 -16.41
CA ASP A 595 -2.72 28.24 -16.02
C ASP A 595 -2.34 29.23 -17.14
N ALA A 596 -2.60 30.52 -16.91
CA ALA A 596 -2.39 31.56 -17.91
C ALA A 596 -0.93 31.84 -18.25
N GLU A 597 -0.01 31.52 -17.34
CA GLU A 597 1.40 31.90 -17.42
C GLU A 597 2.27 30.75 -17.97
N HIS A 598 1.96 29.51 -17.58
CA HIS A 598 2.77 28.32 -17.82
C HIS A 598 2.13 27.32 -18.81
N GLY A 599 0.88 27.53 -19.24
CA GLY A 599 0.18 26.55 -20.08
C GLY A 599 -0.03 25.22 -19.34
N THR A 600 -0.18 24.10 -20.05
CA THR A 600 -0.37 22.78 -19.40
C THR A 600 0.96 22.18 -18.92
N GLU A 601 1.10 22.02 -17.61
CA GLU A 601 2.30 21.48 -16.95
C GLU A 601 1.97 20.32 -15.99
N LEU A 602 3.01 19.72 -15.39
CA LEU A 602 2.87 18.68 -14.38
C LEU A 602 2.64 19.29 -12.99
N TRP A 603 1.56 18.86 -12.33
CA TRP A 603 1.15 19.28 -11.00
C TRP A 603 1.10 18.11 -10.03
N ILE A 604 1.22 18.44 -8.75
CA ILE A 604 1.05 17.52 -7.63
C ILE A 604 -0.01 18.06 -6.66
N SER A 605 -0.76 17.16 -6.02
CA SER A 605 -1.73 17.46 -4.97
C SER A 605 -1.76 16.36 -3.91
N ASP A 606 -1.83 16.69 -2.63
CA ASP A 606 -2.21 15.75 -1.56
C ASP A 606 -3.71 15.79 -1.23
N GLY A 607 -4.50 16.44 -2.08
CA GLY A 607 -5.92 16.73 -1.85
C GLY A 607 -6.18 17.96 -0.97
N THR A 608 -5.15 18.70 -0.56
CA THR A 608 -5.29 20.00 0.12
C THR A 608 -4.88 21.15 -0.79
N GLU A 609 -5.42 22.35 -0.54
CA GLU A 609 -5.04 23.56 -1.29
C GLU A 609 -3.52 23.83 -1.18
N SER A 610 -2.98 23.74 0.03
CA SER A 610 -1.55 23.98 0.32
C SER A 610 -0.63 22.94 -0.31
N GLY A 611 -1.07 21.68 -0.40
CA GLY A 611 -0.31 20.62 -1.04
C GLY A 611 -0.52 20.54 -2.54
N THR A 612 -1.27 21.48 -3.14
CA THR A 612 -1.53 21.52 -4.59
C THR A 612 -0.69 22.60 -5.27
N TYR A 613 0.32 22.19 -6.04
CA TYR A 613 1.24 23.10 -6.73
C TYR A 613 1.82 22.49 -8.01
N MET A 614 2.29 23.36 -8.91
CA MET A 614 3.00 22.94 -10.12
C MET A 614 4.34 22.35 -9.70
N LEU A 615 4.62 21.12 -10.13
CA LEU A 615 5.84 20.43 -9.74
C LEU A 615 7.05 21.02 -10.47
N GLN A 616 6.89 21.28 -11.77
CA GLN A 616 7.90 21.90 -12.61
C GLN A 616 7.25 22.52 -13.86
N ASP A 617 7.72 23.72 -14.25
CA ASP A 617 7.45 24.32 -15.55
C ASP A 617 8.43 23.73 -16.58
N ILE A 618 8.03 22.65 -17.23
CA ILE A 618 8.89 21.88 -18.13
C ILE A 618 9.06 22.61 -19.47
N ASN A 619 8.02 23.30 -19.95
CA ASN A 619 8.10 24.15 -21.14
C ASN A 619 7.75 25.61 -20.79
N PRO A 620 8.77 26.43 -20.47
CA PRO A 620 8.55 27.78 -20.00
C PRO A 620 7.64 28.62 -20.89
N GLY A 621 6.61 29.19 -20.26
CA GLY A 621 5.66 30.11 -20.88
C GLY A 621 4.33 29.45 -21.28
N PRO A 622 3.43 30.20 -21.95
CA PRO A 622 2.00 29.84 -22.04
C PRO A 622 1.69 28.64 -22.95
N ALA A 623 2.70 28.02 -23.57
CA ALA A 623 2.52 26.88 -24.45
C ALA A 623 2.38 25.55 -23.68
N GLY A 624 3.07 25.42 -22.54
CA GLY A 624 3.07 24.22 -21.70
C GLY A 624 3.68 22.97 -22.32
N SER A 625 4.08 22.02 -21.48
CA SER A 625 4.74 20.77 -21.86
C SER A 625 3.76 19.68 -22.27
N ASN A 626 2.47 19.82 -21.94
CA ASN A 626 1.43 18.79 -22.11
C ASN A 626 1.80 17.46 -21.44
N ALA A 627 2.47 17.54 -20.28
CA ALA A 627 2.97 16.39 -19.52
C ALA A 627 1.89 15.30 -19.35
N GLY A 628 2.21 14.08 -19.82
CA GLY A 628 1.35 12.90 -19.67
C GLY A 628 0.03 12.90 -20.45
N LEU A 629 -0.31 13.96 -21.19
CA LEU A 629 -1.52 14.01 -22.02
C LEU A 629 -1.45 13.14 -23.28
N ALA A 630 -0.24 12.71 -23.69
CA ALA A 630 -0.02 11.92 -24.89
C ALA A 630 -0.09 10.39 -24.68
N THR A 631 -0.29 9.90 -23.46
CA THR A 631 -0.29 8.45 -23.18
C THR A 631 -1.70 7.90 -23.00
N ASN A 632 -2.14 7.05 -23.94
CA ASN A 632 -3.18 6.04 -23.68
C ASN A 632 -2.65 4.87 -22.82
N LEU A 633 -1.49 5.05 -22.15
CA LEU A 633 -0.93 4.05 -21.26
C LEU A 633 -1.75 4.04 -19.98
N ALA A 634 -2.16 2.85 -19.55
CA ALA A 634 -2.86 2.68 -18.29
C ALA A 634 -2.01 3.29 -17.16
N PRO A 635 -2.62 3.96 -16.16
CA PRO A 635 -1.88 4.59 -15.07
C PRO A 635 -0.91 3.62 -14.42
N GLU A 636 -1.21 2.33 -14.36
CA GLU A 636 -0.35 1.30 -13.77
C GLU A 636 1.03 1.11 -14.41
N THR A 637 1.19 1.33 -15.72
CA THR A 637 2.43 1.00 -16.46
C THR A 637 3.50 2.09 -16.40
N ASN A 638 3.18 3.26 -15.86
CA ASN A 638 4.11 4.40 -15.81
C ASN A 638 4.94 4.48 -14.52
N LEU A 639 4.83 3.51 -13.61
CA LEU A 639 5.60 3.43 -12.37
C LEU A 639 6.55 2.23 -12.36
N ALA A 640 7.83 2.47 -12.04
CA ALA A 640 8.78 1.40 -11.77
C ALA A 640 9.83 1.85 -10.75
N ASN A 641 10.10 1.02 -9.74
CA ASN A 641 11.15 1.23 -8.74
C ASN A 641 11.16 2.64 -8.11
N GLY A 642 9.99 3.12 -7.67
CA GLY A 642 9.88 4.46 -7.07
C GLY A 642 9.98 5.62 -8.07
N LYS A 643 9.89 5.36 -9.37
CA LYS A 643 9.96 6.37 -10.44
C LYS A 643 8.69 6.41 -11.26
N MET A 644 8.27 7.60 -11.66
CA MET A 644 7.18 7.83 -12.61
C MET A 644 7.73 8.31 -13.95
N PHE A 645 7.29 7.69 -15.05
CA PHE A 645 7.69 8.04 -16.41
C PHE A 645 6.53 8.70 -17.16
N PHE A 646 6.78 9.81 -17.86
CA PHE A 646 5.73 10.49 -18.63
C PHE A 646 6.35 11.26 -19.82
N PRO A 647 5.67 11.37 -20.96
CA PRO A 647 6.13 12.24 -22.04
C PRO A 647 5.82 13.70 -21.71
N ALA A 648 6.74 14.59 -22.06
CA ALA A 648 6.51 16.03 -22.01
C ALA A 648 7.32 16.73 -23.11
N TYR A 649 6.77 17.79 -23.68
CA TYR A 649 7.45 18.62 -24.65
C TYR A 649 8.43 19.57 -23.95
N HIS A 650 9.65 19.66 -24.48
CA HIS A 650 10.65 20.67 -24.13
C HIS A 650 11.05 21.47 -25.38
N PRO A 651 11.23 22.81 -25.29
CA PRO A 651 11.58 23.66 -26.43
C PRO A 651 12.80 23.20 -27.23
N GLU A 652 13.82 22.70 -26.55
CA GLU A 652 15.09 22.31 -27.16
C GLU A 652 15.09 20.88 -27.73
N TYR A 653 14.28 19.98 -27.16
CA TYR A 653 14.38 18.54 -27.41
C TYR A 653 13.11 17.95 -28.04
N GLY A 654 12.00 18.69 -28.07
CA GLY A 654 10.71 18.16 -28.52
C GLY A 654 10.04 17.30 -27.44
N VAL A 655 9.20 16.35 -27.85
CA VAL A 655 8.54 15.42 -26.90
C VAL A 655 9.50 14.31 -26.51
N GLU A 656 9.89 14.29 -25.24
CA GLU A 656 10.85 13.32 -24.68
C GLU A 656 10.24 12.55 -23.50
N PRO A 657 10.74 11.36 -23.16
CA PRO A 657 10.36 10.66 -21.94
C PRO A 657 11.03 11.29 -20.71
N TRP A 658 10.22 11.76 -19.77
CA TRP A 658 10.65 12.29 -18.48
C TRP A 658 10.54 11.25 -17.38
N VAL A 659 11.38 11.38 -16.37
CA VAL A 659 11.34 10.55 -15.16
C VAL A 659 11.26 11.43 -13.92
N LEU A 660 10.37 11.08 -13.00
CA LEU A 660 10.22 11.68 -11.69
C LEU A 660 10.53 10.64 -10.62
N GLU A 661 11.48 10.94 -9.73
CA GLU A 661 11.80 10.11 -8.56
C GLU A 661 10.79 10.39 -7.43
N LEU A 662 9.90 9.45 -7.16
CA LEU A 662 8.80 9.62 -6.20
C LEU A 662 9.25 9.48 -4.74
N GLU A 663 10.32 8.72 -4.48
CA GLU A 663 10.89 8.59 -3.13
C GLU A 663 11.43 9.93 -2.60
N ALA A 664 11.85 10.84 -3.48
CA ALA A 664 12.26 12.20 -3.11
C ALA A 664 11.06 13.10 -2.74
N VAL A 665 9.88 12.83 -3.31
CA VAL A 665 8.64 13.57 -3.05
C VAL A 665 8.03 13.18 -1.69
N ASP A 666 8.13 11.91 -1.29
CA ASP A 666 7.65 11.41 0.01
C ASP A 666 8.53 11.84 1.20
N ALA A 667 9.82 12.14 0.98
CA ALA A 667 10.76 12.56 2.02
C ALA A 667 10.49 13.97 2.60
N GLY A 668 9.35 14.59 2.28
CA GLY A 668 8.98 15.92 2.79
C GLY A 668 9.94 17.02 2.37
N THR A 669 10.73 16.81 1.32
CA THR A 669 11.54 17.85 0.70
C THR A 669 10.68 18.49 -0.36
N PRO A 670 10.00 19.64 -0.08
CA PRO A 670 9.48 20.43 -1.18
C PRO A 670 10.68 20.73 -2.08
N HIS A 671 10.61 20.29 -3.34
CA HIS A 671 11.46 20.85 -4.36
C HIS A 671 11.09 22.33 -4.43
N LEU A 672 11.79 23.15 -3.64
CA LEU A 672 11.95 24.56 -3.97
C LEU A 672 12.50 24.57 -5.40
N PRO A 673 11.99 25.45 -6.27
CA PRO A 673 12.41 25.48 -7.67
C PRO A 673 13.93 25.43 -7.76
N GLU A 674 14.43 24.57 -8.66
CA GLU A 674 15.86 24.42 -8.96
C GLU A 674 16.51 25.82 -8.95
N PRO A 675 17.60 26.02 -8.19
CA PRO A 675 18.24 27.33 -8.15
C PRO A 675 18.59 27.79 -9.57
N ASP A 676 18.34 29.07 -9.89
CA ASP A 676 18.59 29.71 -11.21
C ASP A 676 20.09 29.85 -11.55
N PHE A 677 20.88 28.82 -11.24
CA PHE A 677 22.27 28.73 -11.57
C PHE A 677 22.73 27.30 -11.85
N SER A 678 23.73 27.14 -12.72
CA SER A 678 24.40 25.85 -12.93
C SER A 678 25.63 25.72 -12.03
N LEU A 679 26.03 24.49 -11.70
CA LEU A 679 27.19 24.20 -10.83
C LEU A 679 28.00 23.03 -11.40
N ARG A 680 29.28 23.23 -11.67
CA ARG A 680 30.23 22.18 -12.10
C ARG A 680 31.57 22.32 -11.37
N LEU A 681 32.21 21.18 -11.09
CA LEU A 681 33.54 21.13 -10.46
C LEU A 681 34.57 20.59 -11.43
N ARG A 682 35.66 21.33 -11.66
CA ARG A 682 36.73 20.94 -12.61
C ARG A 682 38.11 21.39 -12.12
N PRO A 683 39.13 20.50 -12.08
CA PRO A 683 39.05 19.04 -12.30
C PRO A 683 38.30 18.35 -11.15
N ASN A 684 37.71 17.19 -11.44
CA ASN A 684 37.10 16.30 -10.46
C ASN A 684 37.15 14.85 -11.00
N PRO A 685 37.99 13.95 -10.46
CA PRO A 685 38.78 14.10 -9.22
C PRO A 685 39.80 15.24 -9.24
N ALA A 686 40.03 15.84 -8.07
CA ALA A 686 40.86 17.02 -7.88
C ALA A 686 42.09 16.70 -7.01
N SER A 687 43.25 17.25 -7.38
CA SER A 687 44.48 17.17 -6.59
C SER A 687 44.98 18.59 -6.29
N GLY A 688 45.00 18.95 -5.01
CA GLY A 688 45.42 20.27 -4.50
C GLY A 688 44.47 21.44 -4.78
N HIS A 689 43.74 21.45 -5.90
CA HIS A 689 42.78 22.50 -6.23
C HIS A 689 41.65 22.00 -7.15
N THR A 690 40.49 22.67 -7.08
CA THR A 690 39.39 22.54 -8.05
C THR A 690 38.77 23.91 -8.33
N VAL A 691 38.03 24.03 -9.43
CA VAL A 691 37.29 25.23 -9.80
C VAL A 691 35.80 24.92 -9.75
N ILE A 692 35.05 25.82 -9.13
CA ILE A 692 33.60 25.84 -9.11
C ILE A 692 33.14 26.72 -10.27
N GLU A 693 32.75 26.10 -11.39
CA GLU A 693 32.13 26.79 -12.52
C GLU A 693 30.64 26.98 -12.22
N MET A 694 30.18 28.23 -12.29
CA MET A 694 28.79 28.60 -12.10
C MET A 694 28.28 29.44 -13.26
N GLN A 695 27.06 29.19 -13.71
CA GLN A 695 26.34 30.13 -14.59
C GLN A 695 25.18 30.71 -13.79
N VAL A 696 25.17 32.01 -13.55
CA VAL A 696 24.14 32.71 -12.78
C VAL A 696 23.42 33.74 -13.66
N LEU A 697 22.11 33.94 -13.48
CA LEU A 697 21.33 34.91 -14.27
C LEU A 697 21.60 36.36 -13.84
N GLU A 698 21.75 36.60 -12.54
CA GLU A 698 21.99 37.91 -11.95
C GLU A 698 23.23 37.91 -11.06
N THR A 699 23.76 39.10 -10.74
CA THR A 699 24.91 39.23 -9.84
C THR A 699 24.45 39.12 -8.39
N GLU A 700 24.93 38.11 -7.67
CA GLU A 700 24.49 37.83 -6.29
C GLU A 700 25.62 37.31 -5.37
N ASP A 701 25.39 37.40 -4.05
CA ASP A 701 26.32 36.92 -3.01
C ASP A 701 26.00 35.49 -2.58
N PHE A 702 26.74 34.50 -3.08
CA PHE A 702 26.50 33.10 -2.74
C PHE A 702 27.32 32.67 -1.52
N LEU A 703 26.72 31.81 -0.68
CA LEU A 703 27.42 31.11 0.39
C LEU A 703 27.87 29.73 -0.09
N PHE A 704 29.18 29.54 -0.14
CA PHE A 704 29.81 28.27 -0.48
C PHE A 704 30.18 27.52 0.78
N ARG A 705 30.04 26.20 0.75
CA ARG A 705 30.41 25.28 1.83
C ARG A 705 31.09 24.06 1.26
N LEU A 706 32.20 23.66 1.88
CA LEU A 706 32.79 22.35 1.67
C LEU A 706 32.32 21.44 2.81
N CYS A 707 31.65 20.34 2.47
CA CYS A 707 31.03 19.43 3.41
C CYS A 707 31.63 18.03 3.30
N HIS A 708 31.76 17.35 4.44
CA HIS A 708 32.05 15.92 4.50
C HIS A 708 30.77 15.10 4.19
N LEU A 709 30.92 13.81 3.89
CA LEU A 709 29.83 12.92 3.50
C LEU A 709 28.75 12.75 4.59
N ASP A 710 29.14 12.89 5.85
CA ASP A 710 28.26 12.85 7.02
C ASP A 710 27.49 14.18 7.27
N GLY A 711 27.62 15.15 6.36
CA GLY A 711 26.95 16.45 6.45
C GLY A 711 27.72 17.51 7.25
N ARG A 712 28.88 17.18 7.84
CA ARG A 712 29.68 18.16 8.58
C ARG A 712 30.31 19.19 7.64
N VAL A 713 30.11 20.48 7.92
CA VAL A 713 30.75 21.58 7.18
C VAL A 713 32.21 21.72 7.62
N LEU A 714 33.14 21.59 6.66
CA LEU A 714 34.59 21.71 6.85
C LEU A 714 35.10 23.12 6.61
N ASN A 715 34.50 23.84 5.67
CA ASN A 715 34.80 25.23 5.38
C ASN A 715 33.57 25.93 4.79
N SER A 716 33.45 27.25 4.98
CA SER A 716 32.39 28.06 4.39
C SER A 716 32.85 29.49 4.10
N TRP A 717 32.46 30.03 2.95
CA TRP A 717 32.83 31.39 2.55
C TRP A 717 31.75 32.02 1.65
N ASN A 718 31.67 33.34 1.65
CA ASN A 718 30.78 34.07 0.74
C ASN A 718 31.56 34.56 -0.48
N THR A 719 30.92 34.59 -1.64
CA THR A 719 31.51 35.15 -2.86
C THR A 719 30.42 35.76 -3.74
N THR A 720 30.63 37.01 -4.14
CA THR A 720 29.83 37.66 -5.17
C THR A 720 30.12 37.01 -6.52
N VAL A 721 29.11 36.44 -7.16
CA VAL A 721 29.19 35.82 -8.49
C VAL A 721 28.43 36.72 -9.46
N HIS A 722 29.13 37.24 -10.46
CA HIS A 722 28.53 38.11 -11.48
C HIS A 722 27.71 37.33 -12.51
N ALA A 723 26.66 37.96 -13.04
CA ALA A 723 25.84 37.42 -14.13
C ALA A 723 26.68 36.81 -15.27
N GLY A 724 26.27 35.64 -15.76
CA GLY A 724 27.00 34.85 -16.76
C GLY A 724 27.80 33.70 -16.16
N VAL A 725 28.76 33.15 -16.93
CA VAL A 725 29.61 32.03 -16.50
C VAL A 725 30.81 32.56 -15.73
N GLN A 726 30.95 32.12 -14.48
CA GLN A 726 32.02 32.49 -13.56
C GLN A 726 32.73 31.26 -13.01
N SER A 727 33.94 31.47 -12.51
CA SER A 727 34.78 30.42 -11.93
C SER A 727 35.28 30.87 -10.56
N VAL A 728 34.98 30.09 -9.52
CA VAL A 728 35.46 30.32 -8.16
C VAL A 728 36.48 29.24 -7.81
N SER A 729 37.71 29.64 -7.50
CA SER A 729 38.79 28.69 -7.18
C SER A 729 38.68 28.18 -5.74
N LEU A 730 38.89 26.88 -5.55
CA LEU A 730 38.89 26.21 -4.25
C LEU A 730 40.21 25.45 -4.04
N SER A 731 41.01 25.90 -3.08
CA SER A 731 42.20 25.17 -2.62
C SER A 731 41.79 24.01 -1.71
N LEU A 732 42.40 22.84 -1.96
CA LEU A 732 42.16 21.58 -1.26
C LEU A 732 43.40 21.11 -0.48
N ASP A 733 44.43 21.94 -0.39
CA ASP A 733 45.74 21.57 0.15
C ASP A 733 45.70 21.09 1.61
N LYS A 734 44.69 21.50 2.37
CA LYS A 734 44.48 21.12 3.77
C LYS A 734 43.34 20.11 3.99
N VAL A 735 42.72 19.63 2.91
CA VAL A 735 41.62 18.66 2.97
C VAL A 735 42.19 17.26 2.70
N PRO A 736 41.89 16.24 3.54
CA PRO A 736 42.33 14.87 3.31
C PRO A 736 41.80 14.31 1.98
N ALA A 737 42.44 13.24 1.48
CA ALA A 737 41.87 12.47 0.38
C ALA A 737 40.54 11.85 0.81
N GLY A 738 39.55 11.84 -0.07
CA GLY A 738 38.23 11.35 0.26
C GLY A 738 37.12 11.94 -0.59
N LEU A 739 35.89 11.62 -0.18
CA LEU A 739 34.68 12.05 -0.85
C LEU A 739 34.00 13.18 -0.08
N TYR A 740 33.72 14.28 -0.77
CA TYR A 740 33.18 15.52 -0.20
C TYR A 740 32.05 16.07 -1.08
N PHE A 741 31.37 17.09 -0.59
CA PHE A 741 30.42 17.89 -1.36
C PHE A 741 30.78 19.37 -1.29
N VAL A 742 30.67 20.07 -2.41
CA VAL A 742 30.64 21.54 -2.44
C VAL A 742 29.17 21.94 -2.53
N GLN A 743 28.65 22.56 -1.48
CA GLN A 743 27.31 23.15 -1.45
C GLN A 743 27.40 24.65 -1.72
N VAL A 744 26.59 25.15 -2.65
CA VAL A 744 26.46 26.57 -2.97
C VAL A 744 25.04 27.00 -2.66
N VAL A 745 24.89 27.97 -1.78
CA VAL A 745 23.61 28.47 -1.24
C VAL A 745 23.38 29.88 -1.74
N HIS A 746 22.25 30.09 -2.40
CA HIS A 746 21.72 31.38 -2.83
C HIS A 746 21.27 32.22 -1.62
N PRO A 747 21.34 33.57 -1.68
CA PRO A 747 20.79 34.45 -0.66
C PRO A 747 19.34 34.17 -0.23
N GLN A 748 18.54 33.59 -1.11
CA GLN A 748 17.12 33.28 -0.89
C GLN A 748 16.91 31.90 -0.24
N GLY A 749 17.99 31.24 0.21
CA GLY A 749 17.93 29.95 0.92
C GLY A 749 17.97 28.70 0.02
N ARG A 750 17.95 28.88 -1.31
CA ARG A 750 18.06 27.79 -2.30
C ARG A 750 19.49 27.26 -2.39
N ALA A 751 19.74 25.97 -2.64
CA ALA A 751 21.12 25.44 -2.71
C ALA A 751 21.32 24.36 -3.78
N LYS A 752 22.50 24.34 -4.42
CA LYS A 752 22.99 23.21 -5.24
C LYS A 752 24.22 22.58 -4.59
N SER A 753 24.36 21.27 -4.75
CA SER A 753 25.54 20.53 -4.27
C SER A 753 26.21 19.79 -5.43
N ALA A 754 27.54 19.81 -5.46
CA ALA A 754 28.34 19.03 -6.41
C ALA A 754 29.28 18.09 -5.65
N LYS A 755 29.31 16.82 -6.05
CA LYS A 755 30.22 15.80 -5.53
C LYS A 755 31.66 16.17 -5.86
N LEU A 756 32.56 16.18 -4.89
CA LEU A 756 33.99 16.43 -5.06
C LEU A 756 34.80 15.23 -4.58
N ILE A 757 35.60 14.64 -5.47
CA ILE A 757 36.56 13.59 -5.14
C ILE A 757 37.93 14.25 -5.00
N ILE A 758 38.55 14.11 -3.83
CA ILE A 758 39.91 14.63 -3.58
C ILE A 758 40.87 13.46 -3.59
N GLU A 759 41.81 13.51 -4.53
CA GLU A 759 42.90 12.54 -4.66
C GLU A 759 44.20 13.17 -4.16
N ARG A 760 45.04 12.36 -3.52
CA ARG A 760 46.42 12.73 -3.21
C ARG A 760 47.35 11.80 -4.01
N PRO A 761 48.37 12.34 -4.69
CA PRO A 761 49.40 11.52 -5.31
C PRO A 761 50.19 10.71 -4.28
#